data_AF-A0A953NRY5-F1
#
_entry.id   AF-A0A953NRY5-F1
#
_cell.length_a   1.000
_cell.length_b   1.000
_cell.length_c   1.000
_cell.angle_alpha   90.00
_cell.angle_beta   90.00
_cell.angle_gamma   90.00
#
_symmetry.space_group_name_H-M   'P 1'
#
loop_
_entity.id
_entity.type
_entity.pdbx_description
1 polymer ?
#
loop_
_entity_poly.entity_id
_entity_poly.type
_entity_poly.pdbx_seq_one_letter_code
_entity_poly.pdbx_strand_id
1 'polypeptide(L)'
;MQARLKFGALIVLLGLATLVSAQDTAGQTPAPTPVPKPPAAGRSDSDQASLVPTRFLRNLAVDQKDIWTSPFHARIRDLNWLVPAIGLSAGLVNADAELSSRLSTTGSGYKHAGTISNGGLAAMVAGSGGLYLIGRMQADDHKQETGILAGEAALNAFIVDEAFKVVSRRERPIDGAGQGRFGAGGSLNSGFPSNHAMVTWSIASVLAHEYPGILTKVLAYGTATAVSVARVTGKNHFPSDVVVGSTMGWLIGRQVFNRHHQADIDDALYGTFVKDREPHGEGPGGNLSSPYVPMDSWVYPAFERLSALGVVPSGMLGLRPWTRQECARLLEEMPEFIDDTPEDESPNEEATRLRDVLAREFAVEMKGDEGPYAAVDSLYARVTGISGQPLTDGYHFGSTIVNDFGRPFQKGLNSVTGFSTSASAGALGFVVRGEFEHAPSASGYSQAVQDALAVADKQIVSTPAGPVPAFNQFRLLDSYVMLNVKGWQASFGKQTLWLGPTQDPFLASDNAEPMYMFRVDQTSPRKMPGFMGFLGPYRTEFWVGKLTGQHVVLTQDVTGLVSRFGRSLERQPMVNGGKINFRPTPNLEFGVGRTGLWGGPNFPITAGSTRRSLFSIGNAVGPGFDPGDRRSTFDFSYRIPGFRKWLTLYDDSFVEDEISPIGYPRRSAHNPGLYMPQLPWLHHADFRVEAAYTNLPNMIQPAGGGFFYWNTRYVDGYTNKGNIIGNGTVGRQGIAFRAESAWWFDSDKTVRAGYRTSVSDPMFAQGGAFRDVYLRSEWAFKQNLAVSSFVQYEWWNFPLLTAGKQQNDFTASFQLTYKPHWRVGSGK
;
A
#
# COMPACT_ATOMS: atom_id res chain seq x y z
N MET A 1 59.63 -17.25 0.02
CA MET A 1 59.54 -15.87 -0.52
C MET A 1 58.10 -15.69 -1.02
N GLN A 2 57.12 -15.45 -0.15
CA GLN A 2 56.68 -14.17 0.44
C GLN A 2 55.88 -13.25 -0.50
N ALA A 3 54.57 -13.16 -0.23
CA ALA A 3 53.68 -11.97 -0.19
C ALA A 3 52.29 -12.33 -0.77
N ARG A 4 51.32 -12.85 0.00
CA ARG A 4 50.32 -12.10 0.79
C ARG A 4 49.96 -10.71 0.22
N LEU A 5 48.73 -10.56 -0.31
CA LEU A 5 47.86 -9.45 0.04
C LEU A 5 46.39 -9.89 -0.06
N LYS A 6 45.58 -9.40 0.89
CA LYS A 6 44.22 -9.80 1.23
C LYS A 6 43.21 -9.01 0.40
N PHE A 7 42.06 -9.58 0.07
CA PHE A 7 40.76 -8.88 0.14
C PHE A 7 39.64 -9.91 0.32
N GLY A 8 39.10 -9.97 1.53
CA GLY A 8 37.84 -10.62 1.82
C GLY A 8 36.74 -9.57 1.82
N ALA A 9 35.61 -9.92 1.20
CA ALA A 9 34.25 -9.56 1.59
C ALA A 9 33.31 -9.98 0.45
N LEU A 10 32.11 -10.43 0.81
CA LEU A 10 30.92 -10.47 -0.05
C LEU A 10 30.63 -11.76 -0.85
N ILE A 11 30.49 -12.92 -0.19
CA ILE A 11 29.56 -13.97 -0.64
C ILE A 11 28.90 -14.62 0.59
N VAL A 12 27.80 -14.03 1.04
CA VAL A 12 26.74 -14.74 1.78
C VAL A 12 25.44 -14.32 1.09
N LEU A 13 25.09 -15.06 0.04
CA LEU A 13 23.76 -15.25 -0.53
C LEU A 13 23.94 -16.01 -1.85
N LEU A 14 23.14 -17.06 -2.02
CA LEU A 14 23.09 -18.03 -3.12
C LEU A 14 24.07 -19.20 -3.04
N GLY A 15 23.52 -20.34 -2.62
CA GLY A 15 24.10 -21.65 -2.93
C GLY A 15 23.58 -22.73 -2.01
N LEU A 16 22.47 -23.37 -2.41
CA LEU A 16 22.30 -24.84 -2.51
C LEU A 16 20.83 -25.25 -2.43
N ALA A 17 20.20 -25.29 -3.60
CA ALA A 17 19.29 -26.37 -3.95
C ALA A 17 20.02 -27.26 -4.96
N THR A 18 20.21 -28.53 -4.61
CA THR A 18 20.16 -29.77 -5.43
C THR A 18 21.12 -30.80 -4.84
N LEU A 19 20.56 -31.90 -4.32
CA LEU A 19 20.89 -33.25 -4.75
C LEU A 19 19.76 -34.20 -4.32
N VAL A 20 19.39 -35.06 -5.25
CA VAL A 20 18.26 -35.98 -5.28
C VAL A 20 18.74 -37.39 -4.92
N SER A 21 17.84 -38.12 -4.25
CA SER A 21 17.69 -39.59 -4.13
C SER A 21 18.79 -40.45 -3.48
N ALA A 22 18.38 -41.11 -2.40
CA ALA A 22 18.49 -42.56 -2.28
C ALA A 22 17.12 -43.12 -1.90
N GLN A 23 16.59 -44.04 -2.72
CA GLN A 23 15.40 -44.82 -2.44
C GLN A 23 15.75 -45.88 -1.39
N ASP A 24 14.86 -46.07 -0.41
CA ASP A 24 14.70 -47.38 0.23
C ASP A 24 13.21 -47.69 0.37
N THR A 25 12.81 -48.76 -0.32
CA THR A 25 11.52 -49.44 -0.25
C THR A 25 11.33 -50.11 1.11
N ALA A 26 10.26 -49.79 1.84
CA ALA A 26 9.76 -50.65 2.91
C ALA A 26 8.23 -50.54 3.11
N GLY A 27 7.57 -51.68 2.88
CA GLY A 27 6.26 -52.17 3.32
C GLY A 27 5.22 -51.22 3.91
N GLN A 28 4.03 -51.22 3.29
CA GLN A 28 2.77 -50.82 3.91
C GLN A 28 2.42 -51.77 5.07
N THR A 29 2.17 -51.22 6.25
CA THR A 29 1.52 -51.92 7.39
C THR A 29 0.22 -51.18 7.73
N PRO A 30 -0.89 -51.87 8.05
CA PRO A 30 -2.17 -51.20 8.31
C PRO A 30 -2.18 -50.42 9.63
N ALA A 31 -2.94 -49.33 9.68
CA ALA A 31 -3.13 -48.51 10.87
C ALA A 31 -3.87 -49.28 11.99
N PRO A 32 -3.50 -49.09 13.27
CA PRO A 32 -4.18 -49.72 14.39
C PRO A 32 -5.49 -48.99 14.75
N THR A 33 -6.50 -49.78 15.11
CA THR A 33 -7.81 -49.36 15.63
C THR A 33 -7.69 -48.66 17.00
N PRO A 34 -8.56 -47.70 17.36
CA PRO A 34 -8.48 -46.98 18.62
C PRO A 34 -8.94 -47.86 19.80
N VAL A 35 -8.15 -47.91 20.87
CA VAL A 35 -8.49 -48.57 22.14
C VAL A 35 -9.32 -47.62 23.02
N PRO A 36 -10.40 -48.08 23.69
CA PRO A 36 -11.16 -47.25 24.62
C PRO A 36 -10.36 -46.92 25.88
N LYS A 37 -10.43 -45.66 26.33
CA LYS A 37 -9.74 -45.14 27.52
C LYS A 37 -10.39 -45.71 28.81
N PRO A 38 -9.61 -46.19 29.81
CA PRO A 38 -10.18 -46.68 31.07
C PRO A 38 -10.79 -45.56 31.94
N PRO A 39 -11.71 -45.88 32.87
CA PRO A 39 -12.32 -44.89 33.76
C PRO A 39 -11.29 -44.31 34.75
N ALA A 40 -11.44 -43.02 35.06
CA ALA A 40 -10.58 -42.29 35.98
C ALA A 40 -10.62 -42.88 37.40
N ALA A 41 -9.45 -43.24 37.93
CA ALA A 41 -9.26 -43.58 39.34
C ALA A 41 -9.29 -42.31 40.21
N GLY A 42 -9.86 -42.43 41.40
CA GLY A 42 -10.08 -41.33 42.35
C GLY A 42 -8.81 -40.61 42.80
N ARG A 43 -8.96 -39.29 42.99
CA ARG A 43 -7.93 -38.34 43.44
C ARG A 43 -7.57 -38.55 44.92
N SER A 44 -6.27 -38.56 45.23
CA SER A 44 -5.74 -38.32 46.57
C SER A 44 -5.37 -36.83 46.71
N ASP A 45 -5.50 -36.28 47.92
CA ASP A 45 -5.28 -34.88 48.36
C ASP A 45 -3.89 -34.25 48.12
N SER A 46 -3.16 -34.65 47.08
CA SER A 46 -1.83 -34.13 46.72
C SER A 46 -1.79 -33.24 45.46
N ASP A 47 -2.95 -32.93 44.87
CA ASP A 47 -3.08 -32.17 43.62
C ASP A 47 -3.30 -30.65 43.80
N GLN A 48 -3.24 -30.11 45.03
CA GLN A 48 -3.42 -28.68 45.23
C GLN A 48 -2.15 -27.83 44.94
N ALA A 49 -2.32 -26.94 43.96
CA ALA A 49 -1.63 -25.66 43.73
C ALA A 49 -0.14 -25.67 43.31
N SER A 50 0.12 -25.04 42.16
CA SER A 50 1.39 -24.75 41.47
C SER A 50 2.38 -23.84 42.23
N LEU A 51 2.35 -23.82 43.56
CA LEU A 51 3.23 -22.98 44.41
C LEU A 51 4.39 -23.69 45.08
N VAL A 52 4.61 -24.97 44.79
CA VAL A 52 5.87 -25.59 45.21
C VAL A 52 6.98 -24.90 44.42
N PRO A 53 7.95 -24.20 45.04
CA PRO A 53 9.00 -23.47 44.31
C PRO A 53 9.75 -24.35 43.32
N THR A 54 9.86 -25.65 43.62
CA THR A 54 10.45 -26.66 42.73
C THR A 54 9.62 -26.94 41.48
N ARG A 55 8.28 -26.88 41.52
CA ARG A 55 7.40 -27.02 40.34
C ARG A 55 7.42 -25.75 39.48
N PHE A 56 7.36 -24.56 40.08
CA PHE A 56 7.49 -23.29 39.34
C PHE A 56 8.84 -23.19 38.61
N LEU A 57 9.95 -23.50 39.28
CA LEU A 57 11.27 -23.51 38.65
C LEU A 57 11.38 -24.57 37.54
N ARG A 58 10.70 -25.71 37.70
CA ARG A 58 10.61 -26.74 36.65
C ARG A 58 9.81 -26.26 35.45
N ASN A 59 8.64 -25.64 35.66
CA ASN A 59 7.81 -25.07 34.60
C ASN A 59 8.57 -24.02 33.82
N LEU A 60 9.21 -23.08 34.52
CA LEU A 60 10.06 -22.05 33.93
C LEU A 60 11.18 -22.65 33.07
N ALA A 61 11.89 -23.68 33.56
CA ALA A 61 12.96 -24.33 32.80
C ALA A 61 12.44 -25.04 31.54
N VAL A 62 11.27 -25.69 31.62
CA VAL A 62 10.63 -26.35 30.49
C VAL A 62 10.14 -25.33 29.46
N ASP A 63 9.51 -24.25 29.91
CA ASP A 63 9.03 -23.17 29.04
C ASP A 63 10.19 -22.50 28.31
N GLN A 64 11.27 -22.18 29.02
CA GLN A 64 12.46 -21.62 28.39
C GLN A 64 13.03 -22.58 27.33
N LYS A 65 13.17 -23.87 27.64
CA LYS A 65 13.60 -24.87 26.65
C LYS A 65 12.70 -24.84 25.42
N ASP A 66 11.39 -24.85 25.59
CA ASP A 66 10.45 -24.89 24.48
C ASP A 66 10.45 -23.58 23.68
N ILE A 67 10.51 -22.42 24.34
CA ILE A 67 10.62 -21.12 23.69
C ILE A 67 11.88 -21.06 22.82
N TRP A 68 13.05 -21.41 23.37
CA TRP A 68 14.34 -21.34 22.65
C TRP A 68 14.48 -22.40 21.56
N THR A 69 13.80 -23.54 21.71
CA THR A 69 13.79 -24.58 20.67
C THR A 69 12.66 -24.41 19.65
N SER A 70 11.66 -23.56 19.92
CA SER A 70 10.50 -23.35 19.04
C SER A 70 10.85 -23.01 17.58
N PRO A 71 11.90 -22.21 17.26
CA PRO A 71 12.24 -21.91 15.87
C PRO A 71 12.66 -23.15 15.07
N PHE A 72 13.26 -24.15 15.74
CA PHE A 72 13.68 -25.41 15.11
C PHE A 72 12.52 -26.40 14.90
N HIS A 73 11.35 -26.12 15.47
CA HIS A 73 10.14 -26.92 15.32
C HIS A 73 9.09 -26.23 14.43
N ALA A 74 9.44 -25.10 13.79
CA ALA A 74 8.58 -24.40 12.86
C ALA A 74 8.27 -25.27 11.63
N ARG A 75 6.98 -25.41 11.31
CA ARG A 75 6.49 -26.15 10.15
C ARG A 75 6.22 -25.19 9.00
N ILE A 76 6.12 -25.70 7.77
CA ILE A 76 5.80 -24.89 6.58
C ILE A 76 4.53 -24.05 6.77
N ARG A 77 3.51 -24.58 7.46
CA ARG A 77 2.27 -23.85 7.80
C ARG A 77 2.47 -22.66 8.76
N ASP A 78 3.52 -22.68 9.57
CA ASP A 78 3.84 -21.58 10.50
C ASP A 78 4.44 -20.37 9.75
N LEU A 79 4.91 -20.57 8.50
CA LEU A 79 5.37 -19.48 7.63
C LEU A 79 4.26 -18.45 7.34
N ASN A 80 2.99 -18.87 7.35
CA ASN A 80 1.83 -18.00 7.12
C ASN A 80 1.76 -16.82 8.11
N TRP A 81 2.32 -16.96 9.33
CA TRP A 81 2.35 -15.89 10.33
C TRP A 81 3.77 -15.45 10.71
N LEU A 82 4.78 -16.29 10.51
CA LEU A 82 6.20 -15.93 10.73
C LEU A 82 6.71 -14.94 9.69
N VAL A 83 6.45 -15.21 8.41
CA VAL A 83 6.96 -14.38 7.31
C VAL A 83 6.33 -12.96 7.29
N PRO A 84 5.03 -12.73 7.58
CA PRO A 84 4.48 -11.39 7.78
C PRO A 84 5.11 -10.68 8.97
N ALA A 85 5.28 -11.39 10.09
CA ALA A 85 5.87 -10.80 11.30
C ALA A 85 7.31 -10.35 11.01
N ILE A 86 8.10 -11.15 10.30
CA ILE A 86 9.45 -10.81 9.86
C ILE A 86 9.43 -9.63 8.88
N GLY A 87 8.58 -9.68 7.85
CA GLY A 87 8.47 -8.64 6.83
C GLY A 87 8.05 -7.28 7.40
N LEU A 88 7.03 -7.26 8.26
CA LEU A 88 6.60 -6.08 9.00
C LEU A 88 7.73 -5.55 9.89
N SER A 89 8.41 -6.44 10.62
CA SER A 89 9.53 -6.06 11.50
C SER A 89 10.68 -5.44 10.71
N ALA A 90 11.07 -6.04 9.58
CA ALA A 90 12.13 -5.52 8.71
C ALA A 90 11.75 -4.16 8.10
N GLY A 91 10.50 -4.01 7.64
CA GLY A 91 9.98 -2.74 7.14
C GLY A 91 9.98 -1.63 8.20
N LEU A 92 9.56 -1.95 9.43
CA LEU A 92 9.61 -1.02 10.55
C LEU A 92 11.06 -0.69 10.95
N VAL A 93 11.96 -1.67 11.04
CA VAL A 93 13.39 -1.44 11.32
C VAL A 93 14.00 -0.44 10.33
N ASN A 94 13.66 -0.54 9.05
CA ASN A 94 14.11 0.40 8.03
C ASN A 94 13.53 1.81 8.22
N ALA A 95 12.26 1.91 8.62
CA ALA A 95 11.55 3.17 8.83
C ALA A 95 11.80 3.80 10.22
N ASP A 96 12.36 3.06 11.18
CA ASP A 96 12.35 3.41 12.60
C ASP A 96 13.06 4.72 12.95
N ALA A 97 14.28 4.93 12.44
CA ALA A 97 15.04 6.16 12.67
C ALA A 97 14.25 7.38 12.19
N GLU A 98 13.64 7.26 11.01
CA GLU A 98 12.83 8.30 10.42
C GLU A 98 11.54 8.54 11.23
N LEU A 99 10.77 7.49 11.52
CA LEU A 99 9.53 7.56 12.29
C LEU A 99 9.77 8.16 13.68
N SER A 100 10.85 7.76 14.34
CA SER A 100 11.18 8.22 15.68
C SER A 100 11.73 9.64 15.71
N SER A 101 12.50 10.05 14.69
CA SER A 101 12.98 11.43 14.56
C SER A 101 11.83 12.44 14.44
N ARG A 102 10.68 12.00 13.89
CA ARG A 102 9.47 12.80 13.66
C ARG A 102 8.62 13.01 14.92
N LEU A 103 8.82 12.20 15.97
CA LEU A 103 8.10 12.34 17.24
C LEU A 103 8.60 13.55 18.02
N SER A 104 7.66 14.34 18.56
CA SER A 104 7.95 15.50 19.41
C SER A 104 8.54 15.08 20.75
N THR A 105 9.55 15.82 21.23
CA THR A 105 10.17 15.67 22.55
C THR A 105 9.68 16.72 23.56
N THR A 106 8.73 17.58 23.19
CA THR A 106 8.30 18.73 24.01
C THR A 106 6.83 18.66 24.43
N GLY A 107 5.99 17.86 23.77
CA GLY A 107 4.56 17.74 24.03
C GLY A 107 4.19 16.95 25.30
N SER A 108 2.94 17.11 25.76
CA SER A 108 2.41 16.41 26.94
C SER A 108 2.46 14.88 26.80
N GLY A 109 2.26 14.36 25.59
CA GLY A 109 2.37 12.93 25.30
C GLY A 109 3.77 12.36 25.57
N TYR A 110 4.83 13.09 25.22
CA TYR A 110 6.21 12.71 25.55
C TYR A 110 6.47 12.76 27.06
N LYS A 111 6.02 13.83 27.73
CA LYS A 111 6.20 14.02 29.18
C LYS A 111 5.53 12.94 30.03
N HIS A 112 4.34 12.47 29.62
CA HIS A 112 3.58 11.47 30.37
C HIS A 112 3.77 10.02 29.88
N ALA A 113 4.46 9.81 28.75
CA ALA A 113 4.69 8.49 28.16
C ALA A 113 5.35 7.51 29.15
N GLY A 114 6.34 7.96 29.92
CA GLY A 114 6.98 7.16 30.95
C GLY A 114 5.99 6.72 32.03
N THR A 115 5.19 7.66 32.55
CA THR A 115 4.17 7.40 33.58
C THR A 115 3.09 6.44 33.08
N ILE A 116 2.57 6.65 31.87
CA ILE A 116 1.53 5.79 31.27
C ILE A 116 2.05 4.37 31.10
N SER A 117 3.24 4.21 30.51
CA SER A 117 3.78 2.87 30.24
C SER A 117 4.24 2.14 31.50
N ASN A 118 4.85 2.82 32.48
CA ASN A 118 5.20 2.21 33.77
C ASN A 118 3.95 1.89 34.60
N GLY A 119 2.98 2.80 34.66
CA GLY A 119 1.73 2.62 35.38
C GLY A 119 0.88 1.49 34.80
N GLY A 120 0.80 1.38 33.46
CA GLY A 120 0.08 0.29 32.79
C GLY A 120 0.71 -1.08 33.04
N LEU A 121 2.03 -1.19 32.96
CA LEU A 121 2.73 -2.45 33.31
C LEU A 121 2.52 -2.79 34.80
N ALA A 122 2.68 -1.82 35.70
CA ALA A 122 2.48 -2.02 37.13
C ALA A 122 1.03 -2.47 37.45
N ALA A 123 0.04 -1.88 36.79
CA ALA A 123 -1.36 -2.26 36.93
C ALA A 123 -1.61 -3.71 36.48
N MET A 124 -0.99 -4.16 35.39
CA MET A 124 -1.13 -5.53 34.89
C MET A 124 -0.46 -6.55 35.83
N VAL A 125 0.73 -6.25 36.35
CA VAL A 125 1.41 -7.09 37.35
C VAL A 125 0.62 -7.14 38.67
N ALA A 126 0.21 -5.97 39.18
CA ALA A 126 -0.57 -5.89 40.42
C ALA A 126 -1.94 -6.55 40.28
N GLY A 127 -2.61 -6.40 39.13
CA GLY A 127 -3.87 -7.08 38.83
C GLY A 127 -3.73 -8.60 38.81
N SER A 128 -2.65 -9.13 38.22
CA SER A 128 -2.37 -10.56 38.20
C SER A 128 -2.07 -11.12 39.60
N GLY A 129 -1.25 -10.42 40.39
CA GLY A 129 -1.01 -10.78 41.79
C GLY A 129 -2.26 -10.66 42.67
N GLY A 130 -3.11 -9.66 42.38
CA GLY A 130 -4.40 -9.47 43.03
C GLY A 130 -5.37 -10.62 42.74
N LEU A 131 -5.47 -11.08 41.49
CA LEU A 131 -6.27 -12.25 41.11
C LEU A 131 -5.83 -13.49 41.89
N TYR A 132 -4.52 -13.71 42.00
CA TYR A 132 -3.98 -14.80 42.82
C TYR A 132 -4.39 -14.71 44.29
N LEU A 133 -4.20 -13.55 44.93
CA LEU A 133 -4.54 -13.34 46.34
C LEU A 133 -6.04 -13.45 46.61
N ILE A 134 -6.87 -12.84 45.75
CA ILE A 134 -8.33 -12.90 45.84
C ILE A 134 -8.82 -14.33 45.62
N GLY A 135 -8.29 -15.03 44.63
CA GLY A 135 -8.59 -16.45 44.38
C GLY A 135 -8.31 -17.29 45.62
N ARG A 136 -7.14 -17.08 46.25
CA ARG A 136 -6.79 -17.75 47.50
C ARG A 136 -7.72 -17.41 48.68
N MET A 137 -8.15 -16.16 48.80
CA MET A 137 -9.09 -15.73 49.85
C MET A 137 -10.51 -16.26 49.62
N GLN A 138 -10.91 -16.42 48.36
CA GLN A 138 -12.25 -16.86 47.96
C GLN A 138 -12.36 -18.37 47.71
N ALA A 139 -11.23 -19.10 47.80
CA ALA A 139 -11.12 -20.49 47.34
C ALA A 139 -11.62 -20.65 45.89
N ASP A 140 -11.26 -19.69 45.02
CA ASP A 140 -11.57 -19.66 43.59
C ASP A 140 -10.30 -20.07 42.82
N ASP A 141 -10.28 -21.34 42.40
CA ASP A 141 -9.14 -21.97 41.74
C ASP A 141 -8.82 -21.30 40.39
N HIS A 142 -9.83 -20.82 39.66
CA HIS A 142 -9.67 -20.15 38.37
C HIS A 142 -8.92 -18.83 38.49
N LYS A 143 -9.31 -17.99 39.46
CA LYS A 143 -8.59 -16.74 39.76
C LYS A 143 -7.17 -17.00 40.25
N GLN A 144 -7.00 -18.05 41.07
CA GLN A 144 -5.69 -18.43 41.59
C GLN A 144 -4.75 -18.87 40.46
N GLU A 145 -5.22 -19.72 39.56
CA GLU A 145 -4.50 -20.21 38.38
C GLU A 145 -4.13 -19.07 37.44
N THR A 146 -5.09 -18.20 37.10
CA THR A 146 -4.84 -17.05 36.22
C THR A 146 -3.67 -16.20 36.71
N GLY A 147 -3.63 -15.90 38.02
CA GLY A 147 -2.55 -15.11 38.60
C GLY A 147 -1.18 -15.80 38.54
N ILE A 148 -1.14 -17.12 38.67
CA ILE A 148 0.10 -17.91 38.59
C ILE A 148 0.60 -17.96 37.14
N LEU A 149 -0.28 -18.28 36.18
CA LEU A 149 0.08 -18.35 34.76
C LEU A 149 0.51 -16.98 34.22
N ALA A 150 -0.13 -15.90 34.65
CA ALA A 150 0.28 -14.55 34.28
C ALA A 150 1.68 -14.22 34.84
N GLY A 151 1.99 -14.66 36.06
CA GLY A 151 3.33 -14.54 36.66
C GLY A 151 4.40 -15.35 35.93
N GLU A 152 4.10 -16.61 35.58
CA GLU A 152 4.99 -17.48 34.79
C GLU A 152 5.25 -16.88 33.40
N ALA A 153 4.21 -16.40 32.71
CA ALA A 153 4.32 -15.75 31.41
C ALA A 153 5.12 -14.44 31.46
N ALA A 154 4.95 -13.64 32.52
CA ALA A 154 5.71 -12.41 32.72
C ALA A 154 7.21 -12.70 32.94
N LEU A 155 7.54 -13.70 33.77
CA LEU A 155 8.92 -14.06 34.05
C LEU A 155 9.61 -14.69 32.82
N ASN A 156 8.92 -15.57 32.09
CA ASN A 156 9.41 -16.12 30.83
C ASN A 156 9.71 -15.01 29.81
N ALA A 157 8.80 -14.06 29.64
CA ALA A 157 8.97 -12.91 28.75
C ALA A 157 10.16 -12.04 29.17
N PHE A 158 10.33 -11.79 30.47
CA PHE A 158 11.45 -11.00 30.99
C PHE A 158 12.81 -11.63 30.67
N ILE A 159 12.96 -12.95 30.88
CA ILE A 159 14.21 -13.67 30.59
C ILE A 159 14.54 -13.62 29.10
N VAL A 160 13.55 -13.83 28.24
CA VAL A 160 13.72 -13.78 26.78
C VAL A 160 14.14 -12.38 26.34
N ASP A 161 13.47 -11.34 26.84
CA ASP A 161 13.80 -9.95 26.52
C ASP A 161 15.26 -9.60 26.89
N GLU A 162 15.71 -9.94 28.11
CA GLU A 162 17.09 -9.67 28.54
C GLU A 162 18.13 -10.42 27.70
N ALA A 163 17.86 -11.68 27.33
CA ALA A 163 18.73 -12.43 26.43
C ALA A 163 18.85 -11.75 25.05
N PHE A 164 17.73 -11.31 24.48
CA PHE A 164 17.75 -10.60 23.20
C PHE A 164 18.45 -9.25 23.28
N LYS A 165 18.33 -8.50 24.38
CA LYS A 165 19.02 -7.21 24.56
C LYS A 165 20.54 -7.35 24.55
N VAL A 166 21.06 -8.39 25.20
CA VAL A 166 22.50 -8.70 25.22
C VAL A 166 23.03 -8.99 23.81
N VAL A 167 22.22 -9.65 22.97
CA VAL A 167 22.56 -9.99 21.59
C VAL A 167 22.39 -8.80 20.65
N SER A 168 21.24 -8.14 20.69
CA SER A 168 20.86 -7.10 19.73
C SER A 168 21.68 -5.82 19.90
N ARG A 169 21.98 -5.45 21.15
CA ARG A 169 22.67 -4.20 21.52
C ARG A 169 22.21 -3.03 20.66
N ARG A 170 20.89 -2.88 20.51
CA ARG A 170 20.30 -1.85 19.68
C ARG A 170 20.31 -0.52 20.42
N GLU A 171 20.75 0.53 19.75
CA GLU A 171 20.58 1.90 20.24
C GLU A 171 19.09 2.24 20.42
N ARG A 172 18.75 3.01 21.45
CA ARG A 172 17.43 3.61 21.60
C ARG A 172 17.29 4.85 20.72
N PRO A 173 16.07 5.35 20.49
CA PRO A 173 15.83 6.58 19.75
C PRO A 173 16.61 7.83 20.20
N ILE A 174 16.92 7.91 21.49
CA ILE A 174 17.62 9.05 22.10
C ILE A 174 19.14 8.82 22.20
N ASP A 175 19.63 7.63 21.84
CA ASP A 175 21.04 7.30 21.90
C ASP A 175 21.76 7.74 20.62
N GLY A 176 23.01 8.20 20.75
CA GLY A 176 23.87 8.56 19.62
C GLY A 176 23.20 9.53 18.64
N ALA A 177 23.13 9.16 17.37
CA ALA A 177 22.49 9.94 16.31
C ALA A 177 20.99 9.58 16.12
N GLY A 178 20.39 8.78 16.99
CA GLY A 178 18.99 8.33 16.89
C GLY A 178 18.74 7.37 15.71
N GLN A 179 19.77 6.68 15.24
CA GLN A 179 19.70 5.79 14.06
C GLN A 179 19.27 4.36 14.41
N GLY A 180 19.27 3.97 15.69
CA GLY A 180 18.81 2.66 16.13
C GLY A 180 19.70 1.51 15.67
N ARG A 181 21.02 1.73 15.63
CA ARG A 181 21.99 0.73 15.14
C ARG A 181 22.07 -0.47 16.07
N PHE A 182 22.11 -1.67 15.50
CA PHE A 182 22.38 -2.92 16.22
C PHE A 182 23.87 -3.08 16.51
N GLY A 183 24.23 -3.71 17.63
CA GLY A 183 25.62 -3.89 18.06
C GLY A 183 26.30 -2.66 18.69
N ALA A 184 25.66 -1.48 18.63
CA ALA A 184 26.24 -0.21 19.05
C ALA A 184 25.71 0.31 20.41
N GLY A 185 24.57 -0.21 20.88
CA GLY A 185 23.98 0.09 22.17
C GLY A 185 24.63 -0.64 23.35
N GLY A 186 24.24 -0.26 24.56
CA GLY A 186 24.68 -0.91 25.79
C GLY A 186 24.04 -2.29 25.98
N SER A 187 24.80 -3.27 26.50
CA SER A 187 24.35 -4.67 26.62
C SER A 187 23.13 -4.87 27.55
N LEU A 188 22.95 -4.00 28.54
CA LEU A 188 21.81 -4.02 29.48
C LEU A 188 20.83 -2.84 29.28
N ASN A 189 21.12 -1.93 28.33
CA ASN A 189 20.27 -0.78 28.00
C ASN A 189 19.84 -0.78 26.52
N SER A 190 19.86 -1.96 25.88
CA SER A 190 19.44 -2.13 24.49
C SER A 190 17.97 -1.76 24.30
N GLY A 191 17.65 -1.21 23.13
CA GLY A 191 16.29 -0.87 22.70
C GLY A 191 15.49 -2.06 22.18
N PHE A 192 16.12 -3.16 21.75
CA PHE A 192 15.41 -4.25 21.06
C PHE A 192 15.47 -5.60 21.78
N PRO A 193 14.33 -6.28 21.96
CA PRO A 193 12.95 -5.76 21.85
C PRO A 193 12.58 -4.89 23.06
N SER A 194 11.33 -4.41 23.11
CA SER A 194 10.81 -3.66 24.25
C SER A 194 10.32 -4.56 25.39
N ASN A 195 10.97 -4.48 26.55
CA ASN A 195 10.58 -5.19 27.77
C ASN A 195 9.14 -4.91 28.19
N HIS A 196 8.78 -3.62 28.30
CA HIS A 196 7.42 -3.20 28.67
C HIS A 196 6.38 -3.77 27.73
N ALA A 197 6.67 -3.83 26.42
CA ALA A 197 5.76 -4.45 25.47
C ALA A 197 5.68 -5.96 25.71
N MET A 198 6.81 -6.66 25.76
CA MET A 198 6.83 -8.12 25.86
C MET A 198 6.16 -8.65 27.14
N VAL A 199 6.48 -8.07 28.30
CA VAL A 199 5.90 -8.50 29.58
C VAL A 199 4.41 -8.15 29.66
N THR A 200 4.01 -6.95 29.23
CA THR A 200 2.59 -6.57 29.30
C THR A 200 1.72 -7.40 28.36
N TRP A 201 2.22 -7.71 27.16
CA TRP A 201 1.51 -8.54 26.18
C TRP A 201 1.46 -10.01 26.58
N SER A 202 2.44 -10.54 27.33
CA SER A 202 2.37 -11.90 27.86
C SER A 202 1.29 -12.04 28.93
N ILE A 203 1.21 -11.10 29.87
CA ILE A 203 0.14 -11.04 30.87
C ILE A 203 -1.23 -10.86 30.20
N ALA A 204 -1.34 -9.92 29.25
CA ALA A 204 -2.58 -9.66 28.54
C ALA A 204 -3.07 -10.88 27.75
N SER A 205 -2.14 -11.66 27.18
CA SER A 205 -2.47 -12.91 26.50
C SER A 205 -3.07 -13.92 27.47
N VAL A 206 -2.46 -14.17 28.64
CA VAL A 206 -3.01 -15.08 29.66
C VAL A 206 -4.42 -14.63 30.09
N LEU A 207 -4.58 -13.37 30.49
CA LEU A 207 -5.88 -12.83 30.91
C LEU A 207 -6.98 -12.97 29.85
N ALA A 208 -6.63 -12.75 28.59
CA ALA A 208 -7.58 -12.85 27.48
C ALA A 208 -7.96 -14.30 27.11
N HIS A 209 -7.11 -15.28 27.44
CA HIS A 209 -7.38 -16.70 27.24
C HIS A 209 -8.14 -17.32 28.44
N GLU A 210 -7.77 -16.95 29.66
CA GLU A 210 -8.46 -17.36 30.92
C GLU A 210 -9.86 -16.74 31.06
N TYR A 211 -10.05 -15.52 30.54
CA TYR A 211 -11.34 -14.82 30.57
C TYR A 211 -11.71 -14.32 29.16
N PRO A 212 -12.28 -15.18 28.30
CA PRO A 212 -12.45 -14.89 26.88
C PRO A 212 -13.58 -13.89 26.54
N GLY A 213 -14.15 -13.19 27.52
CA GLY A 213 -15.17 -12.17 27.35
C GLY A 213 -14.66 -10.94 26.57
N ILE A 214 -15.57 -10.30 25.82
CA ILE A 214 -15.26 -9.11 24.99
C ILE A 214 -14.62 -8.01 25.84
N LEU A 215 -15.18 -7.73 27.02
CA LEU A 215 -14.70 -6.67 27.89
C LEU A 215 -13.28 -6.95 28.39
N THR A 216 -12.98 -8.17 28.83
CA THR A 216 -11.66 -8.54 29.33
C THR A 216 -10.61 -8.47 28.23
N LYS A 217 -10.92 -8.96 27.02
CA LYS A 217 -10.04 -8.85 25.85
C LYS A 217 -9.75 -7.39 25.49
N VAL A 218 -10.79 -6.55 25.49
CA VAL A 218 -10.64 -5.10 25.23
C VAL A 218 -9.77 -4.44 26.30
N LEU A 219 -9.97 -4.75 27.57
CA LEU A 219 -9.18 -4.16 28.67
C LEU A 219 -7.73 -4.66 28.65
N ALA A 220 -7.51 -5.97 28.50
CA ALA A 220 -6.18 -6.56 28.50
C ALA A 220 -5.34 -6.10 27.29
N TYR A 221 -5.86 -6.26 26.08
CA TYR A 221 -5.15 -5.84 24.86
C TYR A 221 -5.13 -4.31 24.70
N GLY A 222 -6.15 -3.61 25.19
CA GLY A 222 -6.17 -2.14 25.22
C GLY A 222 -5.07 -1.58 26.12
N THR A 223 -4.90 -2.14 27.33
CA THR A 223 -3.82 -1.74 28.25
C THR A 223 -2.45 -2.06 27.67
N ALA A 224 -2.26 -3.26 27.11
CA ALA A 224 -1.01 -3.65 26.46
C ALA A 224 -0.65 -2.73 25.28
N THR A 225 -1.66 -2.34 24.48
CA THR A 225 -1.50 -1.38 23.38
C THR A 225 -1.13 0.01 23.90
N ALA A 226 -1.79 0.50 24.96
CA ALA A 226 -1.47 1.81 25.55
C ALA A 226 -0.03 1.88 26.07
N VAL A 227 0.45 0.82 26.75
CA VAL A 227 1.85 0.71 27.19
C VAL A 227 2.81 0.74 26.00
N SER A 228 2.49 -0.02 24.95
CA SER A 228 3.28 -0.15 23.72
C SER A 228 3.42 1.19 22.98
N VAL A 229 2.30 1.88 22.75
CA VAL A 229 2.27 3.21 22.12
C VAL A 229 3.04 4.22 22.97
N ALA A 230 2.84 4.21 24.28
CA ALA A 230 3.54 5.11 25.20
C ALA A 230 5.07 4.93 25.14
N ARG A 231 5.57 3.70 24.98
CA ARG A 231 7.02 3.42 24.81
C ARG A 231 7.58 4.08 23.55
N VAL A 232 6.85 4.05 22.44
CA VAL A 232 7.23 4.71 21.18
C VAL A 232 7.15 6.23 21.31
N THR A 233 6.02 6.77 21.78
CA THR A 233 5.83 8.23 21.88
C THR A 233 6.77 8.89 22.88
N GLY A 234 7.23 8.15 23.90
CA GLY A 234 8.25 8.60 24.85
C GLY A 234 9.68 8.48 24.34
N LYS A 235 9.91 8.08 23.09
CA LYS A 235 11.23 7.79 22.51
C LYS A 235 12.07 6.80 23.33
N ASN A 236 11.42 5.92 24.10
CA ASN A 236 12.11 4.85 24.82
C ASN A 236 12.48 3.71 23.87
N HIS A 237 11.64 3.50 22.84
CA HIS A 237 11.76 2.42 21.88
C HIS A 237 11.35 2.89 20.48
N PHE A 238 11.94 2.28 19.46
CA PHE A 238 11.46 2.40 18.09
C PHE A 238 10.18 1.58 17.88
N PRO A 239 9.35 1.92 16.86
CA PRO A 239 8.17 1.13 16.50
C PRO A 239 8.43 -0.37 16.36
N SER A 240 9.51 -0.80 15.69
CA SER A 240 9.79 -2.24 15.55
C SER A 240 10.15 -2.93 16.87
N ASP A 241 10.83 -2.26 17.81
CA ASP A 241 11.16 -2.81 19.14
C ASP A 241 9.89 -3.24 19.88
N VAL A 242 8.85 -2.42 19.76
CA VAL A 242 7.56 -2.62 20.41
C VAL A 242 6.74 -3.67 19.67
N VAL A 243 6.66 -3.62 18.34
CA VAL A 243 5.91 -4.63 17.55
C VAL A 243 6.47 -6.03 17.75
N VAL A 244 7.80 -6.19 17.72
CA VAL A 244 8.45 -7.48 17.98
C VAL A 244 8.23 -7.90 19.43
N GLY A 245 8.44 -6.99 20.38
CA GLY A 245 8.20 -7.26 21.80
C GLY A 245 6.77 -7.72 22.08
N SER A 246 5.76 -7.02 21.56
CA SER A 246 4.34 -7.36 21.67
C SER A 246 4.02 -8.73 21.10
N THR A 247 4.56 -9.04 19.92
CA THR A 247 4.34 -10.33 19.24
C THR A 247 4.91 -11.48 20.06
N MET A 248 6.17 -11.35 20.50
CA MET A 248 6.83 -12.36 21.34
C MET A 248 6.12 -12.53 22.67
N GLY A 249 5.72 -11.43 23.32
CA GLY A 249 4.98 -11.46 24.57
C GLY A 249 3.67 -12.22 24.45
N TRP A 250 2.87 -11.91 23.43
CA TRP A 250 1.60 -12.59 23.18
C TRP A 250 1.77 -14.10 22.97
N LEU A 251 2.80 -14.51 22.21
CA LEU A 251 3.13 -15.92 21.96
C LEU A 251 3.54 -16.64 23.24
N ILE A 252 4.39 -16.02 24.07
CA ILE A 252 4.84 -16.59 25.35
C ILE A 252 3.65 -16.79 26.28
N GLY A 253 2.77 -15.79 26.44
CA GLY A 253 1.59 -15.92 27.29
C GLY A 253 0.63 -17.00 26.79
N ARG A 254 0.46 -17.12 25.48
CA ARG A 254 -0.36 -18.18 24.87
C ARG A 254 0.25 -19.57 25.09
N GLN A 255 1.57 -19.68 25.02
CA GLN A 255 2.28 -20.95 25.25
C GLN A 255 2.17 -21.41 26.71
N VAL A 256 2.38 -20.50 27.66
CA VAL A 256 2.23 -20.78 29.10
C VAL A 256 0.79 -21.22 29.40
N PHE A 257 -0.21 -20.48 28.92
CA PHE A 257 -1.62 -20.85 29.05
C PHE A 257 -1.89 -22.25 28.49
N ASN A 258 -1.56 -22.51 27.22
CA ASN A 258 -1.87 -23.79 26.58
C ASN A 258 -1.21 -25.01 27.24
N ARG A 259 -0.09 -24.82 27.95
CA ARG A 259 0.70 -25.92 28.50
C ARG A 259 0.38 -26.22 29.96
N HIS A 260 0.09 -25.18 30.74
CA HIS A 260 -0.03 -25.29 32.18
C HIS A 260 -1.44 -25.02 32.71
N HIS A 261 -2.37 -24.58 31.86
CA HIS A 261 -3.79 -24.46 32.18
C HIS A 261 -4.42 -25.83 32.48
N GLN A 262 -5.19 -25.92 33.56
CA GLN A 262 -5.90 -27.12 33.99
C GLN A 262 -7.24 -27.27 33.27
N ALA A 263 -7.28 -28.17 32.29
CA ALA A 263 -8.45 -28.41 31.45
C ALA A 263 -9.70 -28.92 32.20
N ASP A 264 -9.57 -29.35 33.46
CA ASP A 264 -10.66 -29.79 34.33
C ASP A 264 -11.31 -28.67 35.14
N ILE A 265 -10.78 -27.43 35.06
CA ILE A 265 -11.27 -26.25 35.77
C ILE A 265 -12.26 -25.42 34.93
N ASP A 266 -12.57 -25.76 33.65
CA ASP A 266 -13.54 -24.95 32.91
C ASP A 266 -14.45 -25.64 31.87
N ASP A 267 -15.69 -25.16 31.85
CA ASP A 267 -16.81 -25.41 30.93
C ASP A 267 -16.64 -24.63 29.59
N ALA A 268 -15.39 -24.35 29.20
CA ALA A 268 -15.07 -23.51 28.06
C ALA A 268 -14.78 -24.34 26.79
N LEU A 269 -15.84 -24.66 26.07
CA LEU A 269 -15.82 -25.12 24.67
C LEU A 269 -14.93 -24.22 23.80
N TYR A 270 -13.72 -24.68 23.48
CA TYR A 270 -12.93 -24.13 22.38
C TYR A 270 -13.28 -24.85 21.08
N GLY A 271 -13.80 -24.06 20.12
CA GLY A 271 -13.77 -24.39 18.70
C GLY A 271 -12.32 -24.57 18.26
N THR A 272 -12.02 -25.77 17.80
CA THR A 272 -10.75 -26.13 17.19
C THR A 272 -10.58 -25.40 15.86
N PHE A 273 -9.36 -24.98 15.55
CA PHE A 273 -9.00 -24.43 14.23
C PHE A 273 -8.90 -25.54 13.16
N VAL A 274 -9.94 -26.36 13.08
CA VAL A 274 -10.28 -27.09 11.86
C VAL A 274 -11.59 -26.48 11.40
N LYS A 275 -11.52 -25.68 10.33
CA LYS A 275 -12.70 -25.18 9.67
C LYS A 275 -13.42 -26.39 9.09
N ASP A 276 -14.45 -26.87 9.78
CA ASP A 276 -15.43 -27.74 9.14
C ASP A 276 -15.93 -27.01 7.90
N ARG A 277 -15.77 -27.66 6.76
CA ARG A 277 -16.33 -27.21 5.48
C ARG A 277 -17.85 -27.29 5.59
N GLU A 278 -18.45 -26.22 6.08
CA GLU A 278 -19.85 -25.92 5.81
C GLU A 278 -19.98 -25.23 4.43
N PRO A 279 -21.01 -25.55 3.64
CA PRO A 279 -21.10 -25.19 2.23
C PRO A 279 -21.82 -23.84 2.03
N HIS A 280 -21.37 -23.09 1.02
CA HIS A 280 -22.06 -21.98 0.34
C HIS A 280 -22.45 -20.75 1.18
N GLY A 281 -21.74 -19.62 0.98
CA GLY A 281 -22.25 -18.32 1.42
C GLY A 281 -21.30 -17.14 1.54
N GLU A 282 -20.03 -17.20 1.15
CA GLU A 282 -19.13 -16.04 1.02
C GLU A 282 -18.07 -16.42 -0.03
N GLY A 283 -17.82 -15.57 -1.03
CA GLY A 283 -16.99 -15.87 -2.21
C GLY A 283 -15.55 -16.35 -1.91
N PRO A 284 -14.81 -16.83 -2.93
CA PRO A 284 -13.48 -17.41 -2.74
C PRO A 284 -12.51 -16.36 -2.14
N GLY A 285 -11.71 -16.76 -1.15
CA GLY A 285 -10.46 -16.02 -0.84
C GLY A 285 -10.42 -15.10 0.38
N GLY A 286 -11.42 -15.08 1.28
CA GLY A 286 -11.46 -14.10 2.39
C GLY A 286 -10.21 -13.98 3.30
N ASN A 287 -9.28 -14.94 3.31
CA ASN A 287 -8.03 -14.86 4.10
C ASN A 287 -6.76 -15.10 3.25
N LEU A 288 -6.83 -15.05 1.92
CA LEU A 288 -5.69 -15.27 1.04
C LEU A 288 -5.17 -13.93 0.52
N SER A 289 -3.86 -13.72 0.52
CA SER A 289 -3.30 -12.49 -0.03
C SER A 289 -3.51 -12.43 -1.54
N SER A 290 -3.77 -11.24 -2.05
CA SER A 290 -3.93 -11.05 -3.49
C SER A 290 -3.11 -9.85 -3.96
N PRO A 291 -2.07 -10.07 -4.77
CA PRO A 291 -1.37 -8.99 -5.47
C PRO A 291 -2.33 -8.07 -6.22
N TYR A 292 -1.99 -6.79 -6.29
CA TYR A 292 -2.65 -5.84 -7.17
C TYR A 292 -2.21 -6.06 -8.62
N VAL A 293 -3.14 -5.92 -9.57
CA VAL A 293 -2.82 -5.86 -11.00
C VAL A 293 -2.12 -4.52 -11.28
N PRO A 294 -0.93 -4.51 -11.94
CA PRO A 294 -0.22 -3.27 -12.26
C PRO A 294 -1.02 -2.35 -13.20
N MET A 295 -0.93 -1.03 -13.01
CA MET A 295 -1.71 -0.04 -13.77
C MET A 295 -1.45 -0.03 -15.29
N ASP A 296 -0.26 -0.47 -15.72
CA ASP A 296 0.10 -0.64 -17.12
C ASP A 296 -0.33 -1.98 -17.73
N SER A 297 -1.18 -2.75 -17.04
CA SER A 297 -1.73 -4.01 -17.53
C SER A 297 -2.85 -3.80 -18.54
N TRP A 298 -2.82 -4.60 -19.63
CA TRP A 298 -3.88 -4.70 -20.64
C TRP A 298 -5.27 -5.06 -20.06
N VAL A 299 -5.29 -5.60 -18.85
CA VAL A 299 -6.47 -5.98 -18.08
C VAL A 299 -7.42 -4.80 -17.86
N TYR A 300 -6.89 -3.58 -17.61
CA TYR A 300 -7.74 -2.43 -17.31
C TYR A 300 -8.60 -1.98 -18.49
N PRO A 301 -8.04 -1.74 -19.70
CA PRO A 301 -8.86 -1.47 -20.88
C PRO A 301 -9.90 -2.56 -21.16
N ALA A 302 -9.57 -3.82 -20.93
CA ALA A 302 -10.51 -4.92 -21.14
C ALA A 302 -11.69 -4.88 -20.16
N PHE A 303 -11.43 -4.71 -18.85
CA PHE A 303 -12.49 -4.58 -17.86
C PHE A 303 -13.30 -3.28 -18.00
N GLU A 304 -12.68 -2.16 -18.37
CA GLU A 304 -13.40 -0.92 -18.69
C GLU A 304 -14.44 -1.15 -19.79
N ARG A 305 -14.05 -1.86 -20.86
CA ARG A 305 -14.93 -2.22 -21.97
C ARG A 305 -16.06 -3.16 -21.52
N LEU A 306 -15.73 -4.20 -20.75
CA LEU A 306 -16.71 -5.14 -20.19
C LEU A 306 -17.72 -4.47 -19.24
N SER A 307 -17.25 -3.58 -18.36
CA SER A 307 -18.11 -2.80 -17.46
C SER A 307 -19.03 -1.87 -18.24
N ALA A 308 -18.55 -1.23 -19.32
CA ALA A 308 -19.38 -0.37 -20.17
C ALA A 308 -20.40 -1.16 -21.00
N LEU A 309 -20.07 -2.38 -21.45
CA LEU A 309 -21.02 -3.31 -22.08
C LEU A 309 -22.07 -3.82 -21.08
N GLY A 310 -21.74 -3.83 -19.79
CA GLY A 310 -22.66 -4.16 -18.70
C GLY A 310 -22.60 -5.57 -18.17
N VAL A 311 -21.58 -6.32 -18.55
CA VAL A 311 -21.36 -7.71 -18.12
C VAL A 311 -20.56 -7.83 -16.84
N VAL A 312 -19.95 -6.73 -16.41
CA VAL A 312 -19.23 -6.63 -15.12
C VAL A 312 -19.87 -5.50 -14.31
N PRO A 313 -21.12 -5.71 -13.83
CA PRO A 313 -21.91 -4.65 -13.21
C PRO A 313 -21.55 -4.38 -11.75
N SER A 314 -20.63 -5.12 -11.12
CA SER A 314 -20.18 -4.85 -9.76
C SER A 314 -18.79 -4.21 -9.68
N GLY A 315 -18.04 -4.15 -10.79
CA GLY A 315 -16.70 -3.56 -10.83
C GLY A 315 -16.71 -2.07 -10.52
N MET A 316 -15.76 -1.58 -9.72
CA MET A 316 -15.67 -0.16 -9.33
C MET A 316 -14.44 0.49 -9.96
N LEU A 317 -14.63 1.16 -11.11
CA LEU A 317 -13.55 1.71 -11.94
C LEU A 317 -12.88 2.93 -11.31
N GLY A 318 -13.58 3.65 -10.43
CA GLY A 318 -13.04 4.84 -9.76
C GLY A 318 -12.02 4.54 -8.66
N LEU A 319 -11.75 3.27 -8.34
CA LEU A 319 -10.74 2.82 -7.38
C LEU A 319 -9.84 1.76 -8.00
N ARG A 320 -8.63 2.13 -8.37
CA ARG A 320 -7.61 1.22 -8.91
C ARG A 320 -6.27 1.46 -8.21
N PRO A 321 -5.37 0.46 -8.15
CA PRO A 321 -5.47 -0.85 -8.78
C PRO A 321 -6.47 -1.82 -8.10
N TRP A 322 -6.77 -2.92 -8.78
CA TRP A 322 -7.63 -4.01 -8.32
C TRP A 322 -6.76 -5.19 -7.92
N THR A 323 -7.21 -5.96 -6.93
CA THR A 323 -6.56 -7.23 -6.59
C THR A 323 -6.82 -8.25 -7.69
N ARG A 324 -5.90 -9.19 -7.91
CA ARG A 324 -6.11 -10.31 -8.83
C ARG A 324 -7.36 -11.13 -8.49
N GLN A 325 -7.65 -11.33 -7.19
CA GLN A 325 -8.89 -11.94 -6.72
C GLN A 325 -10.15 -11.16 -7.10
N GLU A 326 -10.13 -9.82 -7.04
CA GLU A 326 -11.27 -9.03 -7.50
C GLU A 326 -11.49 -9.22 -9.00
N CYS A 327 -10.42 -9.22 -9.80
CA CYS A 327 -10.53 -9.51 -11.22
C CYS A 327 -11.12 -10.90 -11.49
N ALA A 328 -10.70 -11.93 -10.74
CA ALA A 328 -11.27 -13.27 -10.85
C ALA A 328 -12.77 -13.30 -10.47
N ARG A 329 -13.15 -12.67 -9.36
CA ARG A 329 -14.54 -12.55 -8.91
C ARG A 329 -15.42 -11.84 -9.95
N LEU A 330 -14.91 -10.77 -10.56
CA LEU A 330 -15.60 -10.04 -11.63
C LEU A 330 -15.79 -10.90 -12.88
N LEU A 331 -14.93 -11.88 -13.16
CA LEU A 331 -15.10 -12.82 -14.26
C LEU A 331 -16.09 -13.94 -13.93
N GLU A 332 -16.13 -14.37 -12.66
CA GLU A 332 -17.06 -15.40 -12.17
C GLU A 332 -18.52 -14.94 -12.22
N GLU A 333 -18.80 -13.64 -12.03
CA GLU A 333 -20.17 -13.11 -12.12
C GLU A 333 -20.67 -12.93 -13.57
N MET A 334 -19.77 -12.85 -14.56
CA MET A 334 -20.15 -12.52 -15.94
C MET A 334 -21.18 -13.46 -16.58
N PRO A 335 -21.12 -14.80 -16.43
CA PRO A 335 -22.08 -15.70 -17.06
C PRO A 335 -23.52 -15.38 -16.70
N GLU A 336 -23.82 -15.04 -15.44
CA GLU A 336 -25.16 -14.66 -14.99
C GLU A 336 -25.70 -13.48 -15.80
N PHE A 337 -24.86 -12.48 -16.07
CA PHE A 337 -25.26 -11.27 -16.81
C PHE A 337 -25.24 -11.44 -18.33
N ILE A 338 -24.50 -12.42 -18.86
CA ILE A 338 -24.52 -12.76 -20.29
C ILE A 338 -25.78 -13.56 -20.63
N ASP A 339 -26.17 -14.49 -19.77
CA ASP A 339 -27.27 -15.43 -20.02
C ASP A 339 -28.66 -14.81 -19.71
N ASP A 340 -28.77 -13.88 -18.74
CA ASP A 340 -30.04 -13.24 -18.36
C ASP A 340 -30.45 -12.06 -19.28
N THR A 341 -29.63 -11.66 -20.24
CA THR A 341 -29.99 -10.57 -21.17
C THR A 341 -30.74 -11.12 -22.39
N PRO A 342 -31.90 -10.55 -22.78
CA PRO A 342 -32.65 -10.96 -23.99
C PRO A 342 -31.73 -11.09 -25.21
N GLU A 343 -31.98 -11.96 -26.19
CA GLU A 343 -31.05 -12.18 -27.33
C GLU A 343 -30.68 -10.87 -28.07
N ASP A 344 -31.61 -9.93 -28.21
CA ASP A 344 -31.40 -8.59 -28.80
C ASP A 344 -30.52 -7.68 -27.89
N GLU A 345 -30.52 -7.98 -26.58
CA GLU A 345 -29.80 -7.34 -25.51
C GLU A 345 -28.60 -8.18 -24.98
N SER A 346 -28.30 -9.34 -25.55
CA SER A 346 -27.18 -10.18 -25.12
C SER A 346 -25.84 -9.47 -25.38
N PRO A 347 -24.91 -9.46 -24.41
CA PRO A 347 -23.56 -9.00 -24.59
C PRO A 347 -22.91 -9.72 -25.76
N ASN A 348 -22.36 -8.93 -26.66
CA ASN A 348 -21.79 -9.33 -27.95
C ASN A 348 -20.82 -10.51 -27.83
N GLU A 349 -20.57 -11.25 -28.92
CA GLU A 349 -19.51 -12.28 -29.05
C GLU A 349 -18.16 -11.80 -28.47
N GLU A 350 -17.89 -10.50 -28.59
CA GLU A 350 -16.73 -9.80 -28.04
C GLU A 350 -16.60 -9.87 -26.50
N ALA A 351 -17.71 -9.79 -25.75
CA ALA A 351 -17.68 -9.88 -24.29
C ALA A 351 -17.24 -11.28 -23.83
N THR A 352 -17.75 -12.32 -24.50
CA THR A 352 -17.34 -13.72 -24.29
C THR A 352 -15.87 -13.91 -24.66
N ARG A 353 -15.45 -13.36 -25.81
CA ARG A 353 -14.03 -13.40 -26.24
C ARG A 353 -13.11 -12.76 -25.20
N LEU A 354 -13.46 -11.59 -24.67
CA LEU A 354 -12.68 -10.88 -23.64
C LEU A 354 -12.61 -11.69 -22.34
N ARG A 355 -13.75 -12.23 -21.90
CA ARG A 355 -13.83 -13.10 -20.72
C ARG A 355 -12.88 -14.28 -20.84
N ASP A 356 -12.90 -15.00 -21.96
CA ASP A 356 -12.14 -16.24 -22.11
C ASP A 356 -10.62 -16.00 -22.05
N VAL A 357 -10.14 -14.84 -22.48
CA VAL A 357 -8.71 -14.48 -22.38
C VAL A 357 -8.36 -14.00 -20.97
N LEU A 358 -9.19 -13.18 -20.35
CA LEU A 358 -9.01 -12.77 -18.95
C LEU A 358 -9.06 -13.97 -18.00
N ALA A 359 -9.97 -14.93 -18.23
CA ALA A 359 -10.07 -16.16 -17.44
C ALA A 359 -8.79 -17.00 -17.52
N ARG A 360 -8.01 -16.91 -18.61
CA ARG A 360 -6.68 -17.54 -18.68
C ARG A 360 -5.64 -16.78 -17.84
N GLU A 361 -5.65 -15.45 -17.88
CA GLU A 361 -4.76 -14.60 -17.06
C GLU A 361 -5.03 -14.78 -15.55
N PHE A 362 -6.28 -15.03 -15.14
CA PHE A 362 -6.70 -15.22 -13.74
C PHE A 362 -7.07 -16.68 -13.40
N ALA A 363 -6.61 -17.64 -14.22
CA ALA A 363 -7.02 -19.04 -14.09
C ALA A 363 -6.65 -19.66 -12.73
N VAL A 364 -5.60 -19.18 -12.08
CA VAL A 364 -5.16 -19.72 -10.79
C VAL A 364 -6.10 -19.27 -9.67
N GLU A 365 -6.44 -17.98 -9.67
CA GLU A 365 -7.39 -17.40 -8.72
C GLU A 365 -8.79 -18.03 -8.89
N MET A 366 -9.28 -18.14 -10.13
CA MET A 366 -10.59 -18.75 -10.43
C MET A 366 -10.69 -20.24 -10.08
N LYS A 367 -9.58 -20.99 -10.10
CA LYS A 367 -9.56 -22.40 -9.67
C LYS A 367 -9.50 -22.57 -8.15
N GLY A 368 -9.20 -21.51 -7.41
CA GLY A 368 -8.92 -21.59 -5.97
C GLY A 368 -7.63 -22.35 -5.64
N ASP A 369 -6.72 -22.53 -6.62
CA ASP A 369 -5.42 -23.19 -6.47
C ASP A 369 -4.37 -22.25 -5.84
N GLU A 370 -4.78 -21.51 -4.82
CA GLU A 370 -4.02 -20.44 -4.16
C GLU A 370 -3.11 -20.98 -3.03
N GLY A 371 -2.50 -22.15 -3.27
CA GLY A 371 -1.45 -22.67 -2.39
C GLY A 371 -0.25 -21.72 -2.33
N PRO A 372 0.64 -21.87 -1.32
CA PRO A 372 1.83 -21.05 -1.20
C PRO A 372 2.67 -21.09 -2.47
N TYR A 373 3.09 -19.92 -2.95
CA TYR A 373 3.83 -19.80 -4.19
C TYR A 373 4.85 -18.67 -4.17
N ALA A 374 5.86 -18.79 -5.03
CA ALA A 374 6.69 -17.71 -5.52
C ALA A 374 6.69 -17.76 -7.05
N ALA A 375 6.55 -16.61 -7.70
CA ALA A 375 6.41 -16.50 -9.14
C ALA A 375 7.28 -15.39 -9.72
N VAL A 376 7.83 -15.63 -10.92
CA VAL A 376 8.26 -14.57 -11.83
C VAL A 376 7.08 -14.25 -12.73
N ASP A 377 6.50 -13.08 -12.54
CA ASP A 377 5.28 -12.68 -13.25
C ASP A 377 5.62 -12.17 -14.65
N SER A 378 6.66 -11.33 -14.76
CA SER A 378 7.10 -10.78 -16.04
C SER A 378 8.56 -10.34 -16.05
N LEU A 379 9.15 -10.37 -17.24
CA LEU A 379 10.41 -9.74 -17.59
C LEU A 379 10.14 -8.84 -18.80
N TYR A 380 10.68 -7.63 -18.83
CA TYR A 380 10.47 -6.73 -19.97
C TYR A 380 11.69 -5.87 -20.26
N ALA A 381 11.82 -5.50 -21.53
CA ALA A 381 12.74 -4.48 -21.99
C ALA A 381 12.01 -3.52 -22.94
N ARG A 382 12.14 -2.22 -22.69
CA ARG A 382 11.59 -1.14 -23.50
C ARG A 382 12.69 -0.23 -23.97
N VAL A 383 12.67 0.12 -25.25
CA VAL A 383 13.54 1.14 -25.84
C VAL A 383 12.66 2.26 -26.38
N THR A 384 13.02 3.50 -26.09
CA THR A 384 12.29 4.70 -26.50
C THR A 384 13.25 5.71 -27.15
N GLY A 385 13.07 5.98 -28.44
CA GLY A 385 13.79 7.01 -29.17
C GLY A 385 12.97 8.30 -29.26
N ILE A 386 13.55 9.44 -28.86
CA ILE A 386 12.95 10.77 -28.98
C ILE A 386 13.85 11.64 -29.86
N SER A 387 13.34 12.13 -30.99
CA SER A 387 14.15 12.88 -31.97
C SER A 387 14.28 14.37 -31.65
N GLY A 388 13.22 14.98 -31.11
CA GLY A 388 13.13 16.39 -30.76
C GLY A 388 13.40 16.65 -29.28
N GLN A 389 13.21 17.89 -28.85
CA GLN A 389 13.27 18.23 -27.42
C GLN A 389 11.91 17.89 -26.80
N PRO A 390 11.83 16.92 -25.86
CA PRO A 390 10.58 16.61 -25.20
C PRO A 390 10.25 17.63 -24.10
N LEU A 391 8.97 17.73 -23.74
CA LEU A 391 8.48 18.36 -22.53
C LEU A 391 8.61 17.38 -21.36
N THR A 392 9.42 17.73 -20.35
CA THR A 392 9.74 16.88 -19.19
C THR A 392 9.32 17.50 -17.86
N ASP A 393 8.52 18.56 -17.89
CA ASP A 393 8.10 19.34 -16.72
C ASP A 393 6.58 19.49 -16.74
N GLY A 394 5.91 18.41 -16.35
CA GLY A 394 4.45 18.35 -16.26
C GLY A 394 3.86 19.28 -15.20
N TYR A 395 4.69 19.84 -14.30
CA TYR A 395 4.22 20.76 -13.28
C TYR A 395 4.04 22.20 -13.83
N HIS A 396 4.86 22.60 -14.81
CA HIS A 396 4.80 23.96 -15.38
C HIS A 396 4.36 24.05 -16.84
N PHE A 397 4.80 23.15 -17.70
CA PHE A 397 4.63 23.27 -19.16
C PHE A 397 3.84 22.08 -19.74
N GLY A 398 4.08 20.87 -19.26
CA GLY A 398 3.45 19.65 -19.78
C GLY A 398 4.44 18.50 -19.86
N SER A 399 3.95 17.33 -20.27
CA SER A 399 4.76 16.12 -20.36
C SER A 399 4.49 15.37 -21.66
N THR A 400 5.56 15.14 -22.44
CA THR A 400 5.48 14.38 -23.70
C THR A 400 4.99 12.95 -23.44
N ILE A 401 5.48 12.31 -22.38
CA ILE A 401 5.02 10.99 -21.93
C ILE A 401 4.28 11.15 -20.60
N VAL A 402 3.05 10.63 -20.52
CA VAL A 402 2.22 10.61 -19.29
C VAL A 402 1.86 9.17 -18.93
N ASN A 403 1.42 8.96 -17.69
CA ASN A 403 1.04 7.66 -17.14
C ASN A 403 2.17 6.62 -17.30
N ASP A 404 3.38 6.99 -16.88
CA ASP A 404 4.60 6.19 -17.06
C ASP A 404 5.48 6.16 -15.80
N PHE A 405 4.85 6.12 -14.63
CA PHE A 405 5.47 5.94 -13.31
C PHE A 405 6.55 6.98 -12.96
N GLY A 406 6.41 8.20 -13.49
CA GLY A 406 7.39 9.28 -13.32
C GLY A 406 8.81 8.89 -13.79
N ARG A 407 8.91 8.07 -14.84
CA ARG A 407 10.19 7.69 -15.44
C ARG A 407 10.87 8.90 -16.08
N PRO A 408 12.17 9.13 -15.86
CA PRO A 408 12.92 10.14 -16.59
C PRO A 408 13.02 9.77 -18.07
N PHE A 409 12.84 10.76 -18.95
CA PHE A 409 13.11 10.63 -20.38
C PHE A 409 13.73 11.92 -20.90
N GLN A 410 14.59 11.81 -21.90
CA GLN A 410 15.22 12.94 -22.58
C GLN A 410 15.34 12.68 -24.08
N LYS A 411 15.70 13.73 -24.84
CA LYS A 411 16.05 13.60 -26.26
C LYS A 411 17.12 12.54 -26.46
N GLY A 412 16.93 11.66 -27.45
CA GLY A 412 17.83 10.55 -27.77
C GLY A 412 17.25 9.20 -27.40
N LEU A 413 18.13 8.24 -27.10
CA LEU A 413 17.76 6.87 -26.77
C LEU A 413 17.58 6.71 -25.27
N ASN A 414 16.39 6.33 -24.85
CA ASN A 414 16.04 5.97 -23.48
C ASN A 414 15.75 4.47 -23.43
N SER A 415 16.01 3.82 -22.30
CA SER A 415 15.73 2.38 -22.16
C SER A 415 15.34 1.99 -20.75
N VAL A 416 14.48 0.98 -20.65
CA VAL A 416 14.06 0.38 -19.39
C VAL A 416 14.22 -1.14 -19.52
N THR A 417 14.78 -1.79 -18.51
CA THR A 417 14.80 -3.25 -18.39
C THR A 417 14.33 -3.65 -17.00
N GLY A 418 13.24 -4.39 -16.91
CA GLY A 418 12.58 -4.65 -15.63
C GLY A 418 12.04 -6.05 -15.48
N PHE A 419 11.61 -6.33 -14.25
CA PHE A 419 10.99 -7.59 -13.85
C PHE A 419 9.88 -7.34 -12.83
N SER A 420 8.96 -8.30 -12.73
CA SER A 420 8.00 -8.41 -11.63
C SER A 420 8.02 -9.82 -11.06
N THR A 421 8.02 -9.91 -9.73
CA THR A 421 7.86 -11.15 -8.99
C THR A 421 6.81 -11.00 -7.91
N SER A 422 6.08 -12.08 -7.66
CA SER A 422 5.08 -12.16 -6.61
C SER A 422 5.26 -13.42 -5.79
N ALA A 423 4.89 -13.40 -4.52
CA ALA A 423 4.84 -14.58 -3.68
C ALA A 423 3.66 -14.47 -2.73
N SER A 424 3.04 -15.61 -2.38
CA SER A 424 1.96 -15.68 -1.41
C SER A 424 2.10 -16.89 -0.53
N ALA A 425 1.73 -16.76 0.74
CA ALA A 425 1.62 -17.84 1.71
C ALA A 425 0.43 -17.54 2.63
N GLY A 426 -0.74 -18.08 2.28
CA GLY A 426 -1.97 -17.81 3.02
C GLY A 426 -2.35 -16.32 2.94
N ALA A 427 -2.56 -15.70 4.09
CA ALA A 427 -2.91 -14.29 4.22
C ALA A 427 -1.80 -13.32 3.80
N LEU A 428 -0.58 -13.79 3.62
CA LEU A 428 0.58 -12.96 3.32
C LEU A 428 0.94 -12.97 1.85
N GLY A 429 1.28 -11.81 1.31
CA GLY A 429 1.84 -11.69 -0.03
C GLY A 429 3.02 -10.73 -0.09
N PHE A 430 3.85 -10.93 -1.10
CA PHE A 430 4.96 -10.08 -1.47
C PHE A 430 4.89 -9.77 -2.96
N VAL A 431 5.17 -8.54 -3.32
CA VAL A 431 5.33 -8.11 -4.71
C VAL A 431 6.60 -7.28 -4.80
N VAL A 432 7.40 -7.54 -5.83
CA VAL A 432 8.57 -6.73 -6.17
C VAL A 432 8.58 -6.53 -7.68
N ARG A 433 8.44 -5.27 -8.09
CA ARG A 433 8.65 -4.79 -9.44
C ARG A 433 9.82 -3.81 -9.43
N GLY A 434 10.85 -4.12 -10.21
CA GLY A 434 12.07 -3.33 -10.28
C GLY A 434 12.59 -3.23 -11.71
N GLU A 435 13.27 -2.14 -12.00
CA GLU A 435 13.78 -1.86 -13.34
C GLU A 435 15.05 -1.04 -13.32
N PHE A 436 15.92 -1.28 -14.29
CA PHE A 436 17.03 -0.40 -14.62
C PHE A 436 16.59 0.56 -15.71
N GLU A 437 16.74 1.86 -15.46
CA GLU A 437 16.32 2.93 -16.35
C GLU A 437 17.54 3.72 -16.85
N HIS A 438 17.53 4.03 -18.14
CA HIS A 438 18.47 4.91 -18.81
C HIS A 438 17.73 6.09 -19.47
N ALA A 439 18.17 7.31 -19.18
CA ALA A 439 17.83 8.51 -19.93
C ALA A 439 19.09 9.35 -20.20
N PRO A 440 19.26 9.93 -21.40
CA PRO A 440 20.38 10.83 -21.69
C PRO A 440 20.41 12.06 -20.79
N SER A 441 21.55 12.75 -20.75
CA SER A 441 21.65 14.08 -20.13
C SER A 441 20.94 15.13 -20.98
N ALA A 442 20.48 16.21 -20.36
CA ALA A 442 19.89 17.35 -21.06
C ALA A 442 20.44 18.68 -20.56
N SER A 443 20.23 19.75 -21.34
CA SER A 443 20.47 21.11 -20.87
C SER A 443 19.43 21.49 -19.80
N GLY A 444 19.88 22.17 -18.75
CA GLY A 444 18.98 22.83 -17.81
C GLY A 444 18.26 24.02 -18.43
N TYR A 445 17.37 24.65 -17.66
CA TYR A 445 16.62 25.82 -18.10
C TYR A 445 17.49 27.07 -18.22
N SER A 446 17.15 27.96 -19.15
CA SER A 446 17.76 29.29 -19.25
C SER A 446 17.41 30.14 -18.01
N GLN A 447 18.21 31.18 -17.72
CA GLN A 447 17.95 32.05 -16.57
C GLN A 447 16.56 32.71 -16.64
N ALA A 448 16.12 33.13 -17.83
CA ALA A 448 14.80 33.73 -18.03
C ALA A 448 13.65 32.76 -17.67
N VAL A 449 13.81 31.48 -18.01
CA VAL A 449 12.85 30.44 -17.62
C VAL A 449 12.86 30.27 -16.10
N GLN A 450 14.03 30.17 -15.47
CA GLN A 450 14.15 30.02 -14.03
C GLN A 450 13.52 31.19 -13.26
N ASP A 451 13.75 32.42 -13.70
CA ASP A 451 13.19 33.62 -13.08
C ASP A 451 11.65 33.63 -13.17
N ALA A 452 11.09 33.22 -14.31
CA ALA A 452 9.65 33.12 -14.50
C ALA A 452 9.02 31.99 -13.65
N LEU A 453 9.66 30.82 -13.56
CA LEU A 453 9.21 29.73 -12.70
C LEU A 453 9.30 30.12 -11.22
N ALA A 454 10.35 30.84 -10.83
CA ALA A 454 10.44 31.41 -9.50
C ALA A 454 9.20 32.27 -9.22
N VAL A 455 8.77 33.17 -10.11
CA VAL A 455 7.52 33.94 -9.90
C VAL A 455 6.29 33.03 -9.75
N ALA A 456 6.13 32.02 -10.61
CA ALA A 456 5.00 31.08 -10.57
C ALA A 456 4.93 30.29 -9.24
N ASP A 457 6.08 30.09 -8.58
CA ASP A 457 6.24 29.34 -7.34
C ASP A 457 6.70 30.22 -6.16
N LYS A 458 6.21 31.46 -6.08
CA LYS A 458 6.40 32.39 -4.94
C LYS A 458 7.84 32.88 -4.70
N GLN A 459 8.71 32.80 -5.68
CA GLN A 459 10.13 33.19 -5.70
C GLN A 459 11.01 32.39 -4.74
N ILE A 460 10.61 31.16 -4.44
CA ILE A 460 11.23 30.35 -3.39
C ILE A 460 11.93 29.10 -3.95
N VAL A 461 11.40 28.52 -5.03
CA VAL A 461 11.91 27.28 -5.63
C VAL A 461 13.00 27.64 -6.64
N SER A 462 14.22 27.11 -6.46
CA SER A 462 15.25 27.16 -7.50
C SER A 462 15.13 25.91 -8.38
N THR A 463 14.76 26.08 -9.64
CA THR A 463 14.96 25.01 -10.63
C THR A 463 16.47 24.86 -10.90
N PRO A 464 17.00 23.64 -11.12
CA PRO A 464 18.42 23.46 -11.34
C PRO A 464 18.91 24.22 -12.58
N ALA A 465 19.85 25.14 -12.41
CA ALA A 465 20.48 25.90 -13.50
C ALA A 465 21.50 25.08 -14.32
N GLY A 466 21.90 23.91 -13.81
CA GLY A 466 22.91 23.05 -14.42
C GLY A 466 22.34 22.04 -15.41
N PRO A 467 23.20 21.37 -16.19
CA PRO A 467 22.81 20.23 -17.01
C PRO A 467 22.07 19.18 -16.17
N VAL A 468 20.98 18.64 -16.70
CA VAL A 468 20.33 17.46 -16.14
C VAL A 468 21.25 16.28 -16.43
N PRO A 469 21.82 15.61 -15.40
CA PRO A 469 22.72 14.49 -15.62
C PRO A 469 21.98 13.31 -16.25
N ALA A 470 22.70 12.49 -17.00
CA ALA A 470 22.14 11.24 -17.53
C ALA A 470 21.65 10.36 -16.37
N PHE A 471 20.46 9.80 -16.52
CA PHE A 471 19.86 8.90 -15.55
C PHE A 471 20.28 7.47 -15.87
N ASN A 472 20.88 6.77 -14.92
CA ASN A 472 21.33 5.37 -15.05
C ASN A 472 21.17 4.67 -13.70
N GLN A 473 19.95 4.32 -13.34
CA GLN A 473 19.66 3.84 -11.99
C GLN A 473 18.67 2.67 -12.01
N PHE A 474 18.90 1.74 -11.09
CA PHE A 474 17.89 0.76 -10.72
C PHE A 474 16.86 1.42 -9.80
N ARG A 475 15.58 1.28 -10.13
CA ARG A 475 14.45 1.79 -9.37
C ARG A 475 13.49 0.66 -9.05
N LEU A 476 12.97 0.71 -7.82
CA LEU A 476 11.79 -0.06 -7.44
C LEU A 476 10.54 0.73 -7.83
N LEU A 477 9.61 0.06 -8.49
CA LEU A 477 8.25 0.54 -8.72
C LEU A 477 7.35 -0.01 -7.61
N ASP A 478 6.29 -0.74 -7.94
CA ASP A 478 5.47 -1.46 -6.97
C ASP A 478 6.30 -2.52 -6.23
N SER A 479 6.54 -2.32 -4.94
CA SER A 479 7.35 -3.21 -4.11
C SER A 479 6.86 -3.17 -2.68
N TYR A 480 6.05 -4.16 -2.29
CA TYR A 480 5.32 -4.15 -1.03
C TYR A 480 5.07 -5.55 -0.46
N VAL A 481 4.88 -5.60 0.85
CA VAL A 481 4.32 -6.74 1.58
C VAL A 481 2.85 -6.47 1.86
N MET A 482 2.01 -7.50 1.86
CA MET A 482 0.58 -7.39 2.12
C MET A 482 0.07 -8.48 3.05
N LEU A 483 -0.94 -8.16 3.85
CA LEU A 483 -1.64 -9.07 4.75
C LEU A 483 -3.15 -8.91 4.54
N ASN A 484 -3.83 -9.97 4.10
CA ASN A 484 -5.28 -10.02 3.95
C ASN A 484 -5.93 -10.73 5.14
N VAL A 485 -6.84 -10.05 5.83
CA VAL A 485 -7.63 -10.60 6.93
C VAL A 485 -9.10 -10.35 6.66
N LYS A 486 -9.88 -11.43 6.44
CA LYS A 486 -11.32 -11.38 6.16
C LYS A 486 -11.68 -10.36 5.07
N GLY A 487 -10.92 -10.33 3.98
CA GLY A 487 -11.10 -9.48 2.82
C GLY A 487 -10.66 -8.02 3.00
N TRP A 488 -10.00 -7.68 4.11
CA TRP A 488 -9.29 -6.41 4.29
C TRP A 488 -7.79 -6.63 4.09
N GLN A 489 -7.22 -6.00 3.07
CA GLN A 489 -5.81 -6.11 2.74
C GLN A 489 -5.04 -4.88 3.21
N ALA A 490 -4.16 -5.06 4.19
CA ALA A 490 -3.20 -4.06 4.60
C ALA A 490 -1.87 -4.31 3.89
N SER A 491 -1.29 -3.29 3.26
CA SER A 491 -0.01 -3.40 2.54
C SER A 491 0.96 -2.27 2.91
N PHE A 492 2.25 -2.57 2.89
CA PHE A 492 3.32 -1.62 3.17
C PHE A 492 4.45 -1.76 2.16
N GLY A 493 4.84 -0.63 1.56
CA GLY A 493 5.91 -0.56 0.56
C GLY A 493 5.64 0.51 -0.50
N LYS A 494 6.39 0.48 -1.59
CA LYS A 494 6.12 1.35 -2.74
C LYS A 494 4.88 0.85 -3.49
N GLN A 495 3.90 1.72 -3.69
CA GLN A 495 2.64 1.35 -4.31
C GLN A 495 2.13 2.47 -5.22
N THR A 496 1.54 2.06 -6.33
CA THR A 496 0.86 2.91 -7.31
C THR A 496 -0.61 3.08 -6.94
N LEU A 497 -1.17 4.25 -7.27
CA LEU A 497 -2.58 4.57 -7.06
C LEU A 497 -3.20 5.06 -8.36
N TRP A 498 -4.50 4.80 -8.55
CA TRP A 498 -5.30 5.34 -9.63
C TRP A 498 -6.73 5.59 -9.15
N LEU A 499 -7.02 6.85 -8.80
CA LEU A 499 -8.19 7.23 -8.01
C LEU A 499 -9.20 8.05 -8.80
N GLY A 500 -9.70 7.51 -9.91
CA GLY A 500 -10.77 8.09 -10.73
C GLY A 500 -11.12 7.24 -11.96
N PRO A 501 -12.26 7.53 -12.63
CA PRO A 501 -12.72 6.77 -13.79
C PRO A 501 -12.04 7.19 -15.11
N THR A 502 -11.40 8.37 -15.15
CA THR A 502 -10.77 8.94 -16.35
C THR A 502 -9.45 8.25 -16.71
N GLN A 503 -8.91 8.55 -17.89
CA GLN A 503 -7.58 8.11 -18.34
C GLN A 503 -6.42 8.92 -17.74
N ASP A 504 -6.72 9.91 -16.90
CA ASP A 504 -5.76 10.70 -16.15
C ASP A 504 -6.49 11.33 -14.93
N PRO A 505 -6.64 10.58 -13.81
CA PRO A 505 -7.46 11.00 -12.67
C PRO A 505 -6.84 12.16 -11.88
N PHE A 506 -7.69 13.05 -11.38
CA PHE A 506 -7.24 14.25 -10.66
C PHE A 506 -6.61 13.95 -9.30
N LEU A 507 -7.14 12.96 -8.56
CA LEU A 507 -6.73 12.73 -7.17
C LEU A 507 -5.40 11.99 -7.06
N ALA A 508 -5.20 10.92 -7.85
CA ALA A 508 -3.93 10.21 -7.94
C ALA A 508 -3.91 9.31 -9.19
N SER A 509 -2.79 9.30 -9.90
CA SER A 509 -2.48 8.50 -11.08
C SER A 509 -1.05 7.92 -10.96
N ASP A 510 -0.56 7.29 -12.03
CA ASP A 510 0.83 6.87 -12.19
C ASP A 510 1.69 7.88 -12.98
N ASN A 511 1.27 9.15 -13.08
CA ASN A 511 2.15 10.20 -13.61
C ASN A 511 3.40 10.41 -12.74
N ALA A 512 3.29 10.15 -11.43
CA ALA A 512 4.41 10.19 -10.51
C ALA A 512 4.92 8.80 -10.13
N GLU A 513 6.15 8.73 -9.63
CA GLU A 513 6.73 7.46 -9.15
C GLU A 513 5.91 6.90 -7.96
N PRO A 514 5.75 5.56 -7.86
CA PRO A 514 5.13 4.91 -6.72
C PRO A 514 5.71 5.38 -5.38
N MET A 515 4.82 5.70 -4.44
CA MET A 515 5.20 6.23 -3.14
C MET A 515 5.31 5.13 -2.10
N TYR A 516 6.26 5.25 -1.17
CA TYR A 516 6.27 4.41 0.03
C TYR A 516 5.03 4.73 0.86
N MET A 517 4.13 3.76 1.02
CA MET A 517 2.90 3.95 1.76
C MET A 517 2.47 2.70 2.52
N PHE A 518 1.77 2.95 3.62
CA PHE A 518 0.85 2.01 4.24
C PHE A 518 -0.53 2.21 3.59
N ARG A 519 -1.13 1.13 3.09
CA ARG A 519 -2.44 1.13 2.43
C ARG A 519 -3.33 0.06 3.04
N VAL A 520 -4.62 0.37 3.19
CA VAL A 520 -5.67 -0.57 3.61
C VAL A 520 -6.77 -0.49 2.56
N ASP A 521 -7.06 -1.62 1.94
CA ASP A 521 -8.03 -1.76 0.86
C ASP A 521 -8.95 -2.95 1.13
N GLN A 522 -10.13 -2.93 0.52
CA GLN A 522 -11.01 -4.08 0.48
C GLN A 522 -10.68 -4.91 -0.77
N THR A 523 -10.41 -6.19 -0.57
CA THR A 523 -10.13 -7.13 -1.68
C THR A 523 -11.29 -7.28 -2.65
N SER A 524 -12.53 -7.07 -2.19
CA SER A 524 -13.74 -6.99 -3.02
C SER A 524 -14.76 -6.03 -2.39
N PRO A 525 -15.64 -5.42 -3.19
CA PRO A 525 -16.75 -4.60 -2.70
C PRO A 525 -17.64 -5.34 -1.70
N ARG A 526 -18.17 -4.61 -0.71
CA ARG A 526 -19.09 -5.15 0.31
C ARG A 526 -20.45 -4.49 0.22
N LYS A 527 -21.49 -5.16 0.70
CA LYS A 527 -22.83 -4.57 0.83
C LYS A 527 -22.89 -3.63 2.04
N MET A 528 -23.53 -2.48 1.89
CA MET A 528 -23.80 -1.56 3.00
C MET A 528 -24.85 -2.18 3.95
N PRO A 529 -24.65 -2.11 5.28
CA PRO A 529 -25.63 -2.64 6.24
C PRO A 529 -26.82 -1.69 6.46
N GLY A 530 -27.96 -2.27 6.84
CA GLY A 530 -29.13 -1.53 7.35
C GLY A 530 -29.73 -0.55 6.33
N PHE A 531 -30.15 0.63 6.81
CA PHE A 531 -30.83 1.64 6.00
C PHE A 531 -29.95 2.23 4.89
N MET A 532 -28.62 2.04 4.92
CA MET A 532 -27.70 2.51 3.89
C MET A 532 -27.62 1.57 2.67
N GLY A 533 -28.39 0.47 2.65
CA GLY A 533 -28.39 -0.49 1.55
C GLY A 533 -28.74 0.09 0.17
N PHE A 534 -29.46 1.23 0.11
CA PHE A 534 -29.79 1.92 -1.15
C PHE A 534 -28.55 2.46 -1.88
N LEU A 535 -27.42 2.63 -1.20
CA LEU A 535 -26.15 3.03 -1.81
C LEU A 535 -25.49 1.87 -2.59
N GLY A 536 -26.02 0.65 -2.45
CA GLY A 536 -25.49 -0.55 -3.10
C GLY A 536 -24.18 -1.03 -2.48
N PRO A 537 -23.43 -1.89 -3.19
CA PRO A 537 -22.09 -2.27 -2.79
C PRO A 537 -21.17 -1.05 -2.70
N TYR A 538 -20.21 -1.10 -1.78
CA TYR A 538 -19.18 -0.09 -1.62
C TYR A 538 -17.79 -0.71 -1.59
N ARG A 539 -16.79 0.03 -2.07
CA ARG A 539 -15.36 -0.26 -1.86
C ARG A 539 -14.68 0.96 -1.28
N THR A 540 -13.78 0.75 -0.32
CA THR A 540 -13.02 1.82 0.30
C THR A 540 -11.54 1.50 0.36
N GLU A 541 -10.74 2.54 0.22
CA GLU A 541 -9.30 2.51 0.32
C GLU A 541 -8.80 3.67 1.18
N PHE A 542 -7.86 3.38 2.07
CA PHE A 542 -7.16 4.37 2.90
C PHE A 542 -5.66 4.18 2.79
N TRP A 543 -4.90 5.27 2.80
CA TRP A 543 -3.45 5.19 2.73
C TRP A 543 -2.76 6.37 3.37
N VAL A 544 -1.52 6.13 3.81
CA VAL A 544 -0.59 7.11 4.33
C VAL A 544 0.77 6.83 3.72
N GLY A 545 1.26 7.78 2.94
CA GLY A 545 2.51 7.71 2.20
C GLY A 545 3.51 8.80 2.55
N LYS A 546 4.75 8.59 2.10
CA LYS A 546 5.85 9.54 2.18
C LYS A 546 6.11 10.10 0.78
N LEU A 547 6.13 11.44 0.68
CA LEU A 547 6.62 12.10 -0.52
C LEU A 547 8.14 12.08 -0.59
N THR A 548 8.67 12.22 -1.80
CA THR A 548 10.09 12.38 -2.07
C THR A 548 10.30 13.51 -3.05
N GLY A 549 11.50 14.09 -3.06
CA GLY A 549 11.84 15.16 -4.00
C GLY A 549 11.20 16.51 -3.69
N GLN A 550 10.73 16.72 -2.46
CA GLN A 550 10.36 18.06 -1.98
C GLN A 550 11.63 18.77 -1.50
N HIS A 551 11.85 20.00 -1.96
CA HIS A 551 13.03 20.83 -1.73
C HIS A 551 12.72 22.00 -0.80
N VAL A 552 11.45 22.37 -0.70
CA VAL A 552 11.02 23.61 -0.06
C VAL A 552 9.73 23.39 0.74
N VAL A 553 9.75 23.82 2.02
CA VAL A 553 8.53 23.97 2.82
C VAL A 553 8.56 25.32 3.54
N LEU A 554 7.46 26.07 3.46
CA LEU A 554 7.25 27.29 4.24
C LEU A 554 6.68 26.94 5.62
N THR A 555 7.45 27.19 6.69
CA THR A 555 6.98 26.88 8.04
C THR A 555 6.24 28.09 8.58
N GLN A 556 4.90 28.09 8.61
CA GLN A 556 4.13 29.29 9.03
C GLN A 556 4.32 29.71 10.50
N ASP A 557 5.10 28.97 11.29
CA ASP A 557 5.23 29.19 12.74
C ASP A 557 6.35 30.18 13.11
N VAL A 558 7.24 30.51 12.16
CA VAL A 558 8.23 31.60 12.20
C VAL A 558 8.49 31.91 10.73
N THR A 559 8.80 33.13 10.32
CA THR A 559 9.12 33.54 8.93
C THR A 559 10.23 32.73 8.19
N GLY A 560 10.69 31.60 8.73
CA GLY A 560 11.64 30.66 8.18
C GLY A 560 11.09 29.87 7.00
N LEU A 561 11.65 30.18 5.83
CA LEU A 561 11.74 29.27 4.72
C LEU A 561 12.71 28.13 5.08
N VAL A 562 12.27 26.87 4.95
CA VAL A 562 13.20 25.73 4.93
C VAL A 562 13.34 25.26 3.50
N SER A 563 14.46 25.62 2.88
CA SER A 563 14.82 25.19 1.52
C SER A 563 16.17 24.49 1.52
N ARG A 564 16.33 23.51 0.63
CA ARG A 564 17.63 22.95 0.26
C ARG A 564 17.78 23.00 -1.25
N PHE A 565 18.57 23.96 -1.72
CA PHE A 565 18.82 24.10 -3.15
C PHE A 565 19.63 22.89 -3.67
N GLY A 566 19.11 22.25 -4.73
CA GLY A 566 19.74 21.11 -5.39
C GLY A 566 19.68 19.77 -4.64
N ARG A 567 18.98 19.66 -3.50
CA ARG A 567 18.79 18.40 -2.76
C ARG A 567 17.45 18.36 -2.05
N SER A 568 16.81 17.20 -1.97
CA SER A 568 15.56 17.05 -1.22
C SER A 568 15.74 17.35 0.28
N LEU A 569 14.68 17.83 0.93
CA LEU A 569 14.61 18.03 2.38
C LEU A 569 14.90 16.73 3.14
N GLU A 570 15.65 16.82 4.23
CA GLU A 570 15.91 15.65 5.11
C GLU A 570 14.60 15.08 5.67
N ARG A 571 13.68 15.97 6.09
CA ARG A 571 12.34 15.60 6.56
C ARG A 571 11.31 15.91 5.49
N GLN A 572 10.98 14.93 4.66
CA GLN A 572 9.94 15.06 3.63
C GLN A 572 8.52 15.14 4.22
N PRO A 573 7.62 15.94 3.64
CA PRO A 573 6.18 15.87 3.91
C PRO A 573 5.60 14.46 3.71
N MET A 574 4.49 14.18 4.37
CA MET A 574 3.67 13.00 4.18
C MET A 574 2.41 13.35 3.40
N VAL A 575 1.85 12.33 2.75
CA VAL A 575 0.59 12.40 2.02
C VAL A 575 -0.35 11.33 2.56
N ASN A 576 -1.62 11.65 2.75
CA ASN A 576 -2.64 10.69 3.15
C ASN A 576 -3.79 10.78 2.18
N GLY A 577 -4.58 9.71 2.13
CA GLY A 577 -5.80 9.70 1.37
C GLY A 577 -6.80 8.67 1.86
N GLY A 578 -8.05 8.90 1.51
CA GLY A 578 -9.13 7.97 1.64
C GLY A 578 -10.13 8.18 0.51
N LYS A 579 -10.61 7.11 -0.11
CA LYS A 579 -11.65 7.18 -1.14
C LYS A 579 -12.61 6.01 -0.99
N ILE A 580 -13.89 6.31 -1.11
CA ILE A 580 -14.98 5.34 -1.06
C ILE A 580 -15.84 5.48 -2.32
N ASN A 581 -16.06 4.35 -3.00
CA ASN A 581 -16.95 4.26 -4.15
C ASN A 581 -18.17 3.44 -3.79
N PHE A 582 -19.31 3.83 -4.35
CA PHE A 582 -20.61 3.21 -4.19
C PHE A 582 -21.17 2.84 -5.55
N ARG A 583 -21.96 1.77 -5.58
CA ARG A 583 -22.63 1.31 -6.80
C ARG A 583 -24.12 1.08 -6.55
N PRO A 584 -24.94 2.15 -6.46
CA PRO A 584 -26.37 2.04 -6.14
C PRO A 584 -27.17 1.22 -7.15
N THR A 585 -26.74 1.23 -8.42
CA THR A 585 -27.34 0.43 -9.49
C THR A 585 -26.23 -0.14 -10.38
N PRO A 586 -26.52 -1.19 -11.18
CA PRO A 586 -25.57 -1.70 -12.19
C PRO A 586 -25.04 -0.64 -13.18
N ASN A 587 -25.74 0.48 -13.32
CA ASN A 587 -25.45 1.54 -14.28
C ASN A 587 -24.82 2.78 -13.66
N LEU A 588 -24.81 2.92 -12.33
CA LEU A 588 -24.32 4.11 -11.64
C LEU A 588 -23.28 3.71 -10.61
N GLU A 589 -22.07 4.23 -10.78
CA GLU A 589 -21.03 4.27 -9.77
C GLU A 589 -20.78 5.74 -9.40
N PHE A 590 -20.56 6.03 -8.12
CA PHE A 590 -20.01 7.32 -7.72
C PHE A 590 -19.03 7.17 -6.57
N GLY A 591 -18.05 8.06 -6.52
CA GLY A 591 -16.97 8.07 -5.56
C GLY A 591 -16.84 9.41 -4.86
N VAL A 592 -16.42 9.37 -3.60
CA VAL A 592 -15.93 10.54 -2.87
C VAL A 592 -14.57 10.22 -2.28
N GLY A 593 -13.63 11.14 -2.45
CA GLY A 593 -12.27 10.97 -1.98
C GLY A 593 -11.69 12.24 -1.40
N ARG A 594 -10.65 12.07 -0.59
CA ARG A 594 -9.89 13.15 0.02
C ARG A 594 -8.43 12.76 0.10
N THR A 595 -7.54 13.72 -0.11
CA THR A 595 -6.13 13.59 0.24
C THR A 595 -5.65 14.82 1.01
N GLY A 596 -4.54 14.65 1.72
CA GLY A 596 -3.88 15.77 2.39
C GLY A 596 -2.39 15.62 2.51
N LEU A 597 -1.67 16.75 2.41
CA LEU A 597 -0.24 16.85 2.71
C LEU A 597 -0.03 17.44 4.09
N TRP A 598 0.77 16.77 4.91
CA TRP A 598 1.13 17.26 6.23
C TRP A 598 2.53 16.79 6.64
N GLY A 599 3.14 17.44 7.62
CA GLY A 599 4.48 17.10 8.07
C GLY A 599 5.54 17.98 7.41
N GLY A 600 6.80 17.54 7.47
CA GLY A 600 7.95 18.27 6.94
C GLY A 600 8.78 18.95 8.04
N PRO A 601 9.79 19.75 7.64
CA PRO A 601 10.66 20.43 8.59
C PRO A 601 9.87 21.36 9.51
N ASN A 602 10.20 21.34 10.80
CA ASN A 602 9.51 22.12 11.86
C ASN A 602 7.99 21.88 11.99
N PHE A 603 7.44 20.86 11.34
CA PHE A 603 6.04 20.46 11.48
C PHE A 603 5.97 18.97 11.88
N PRO A 604 6.08 18.67 13.19
CA PRO A 604 6.21 17.30 13.67
C PRO A 604 4.93 16.50 13.42
N ILE A 605 5.10 15.21 13.12
CA ILE A 605 3.99 14.30 12.90
C ILE A 605 3.60 13.70 14.24
N THR A 606 2.46 14.16 14.76
CA THR A 606 1.87 13.74 16.02
C THR A 606 0.50 13.11 15.75
N ALA A 607 -0.02 12.32 16.70
CA ALA A 607 -1.39 11.80 16.60
C ALA A 607 -2.43 12.92 16.37
N GLY A 608 -2.22 14.09 17.00
CA GLY A 608 -3.07 15.27 16.82
C GLY A 608 -2.99 15.85 15.41
N SER A 609 -1.78 16.05 14.87
CA SER A 609 -1.62 16.60 13.51
C SER A 609 -2.10 15.61 12.44
N THR A 610 -1.86 14.31 12.62
CA THR A 610 -2.37 13.27 11.71
C THR A 610 -3.89 13.19 11.75
N ARG A 611 -4.52 13.21 12.93
CA ARG A 611 -5.98 13.28 13.06
C ARG A 611 -6.55 14.52 12.36
N ARG A 612 -5.92 15.69 12.52
CA ARG A 612 -6.35 16.91 11.85
C ARG A 612 -6.21 16.81 10.34
N SER A 613 -5.12 16.27 9.83
CA SER A 613 -4.94 16.11 8.38
C SER A 613 -5.99 15.16 7.77
N LEU A 614 -6.27 14.04 8.45
CA LEU A 614 -7.25 13.06 7.98
C LEU A 614 -8.70 13.54 8.07
N PHE A 615 -9.09 14.22 9.15
CA PHE A 615 -10.50 14.43 9.49
C PHE A 615 -10.94 15.90 9.62
N SER A 616 -10.03 16.88 9.59
CA SER A 616 -10.43 18.28 9.69
C SER A 616 -11.17 18.73 8.42
N ILE A 617 -12.25 19.49 8.61
CA ILE A 617 -13.06 20.12 7.55
C ILE A 617 -12.84 21.64 7.45
N GLY A 618 -12.11 22.26 8.40
CA GLY A 618 -11.88 23.72 8.45
C GLY A 618 -10.41 24.08 8.28
N ASN A 619 -10.13 25.31 7.86
CA ASN A 619 -8.78 25.88 7.79
C ASN A 619 -8.40 26.47 9.16
N ALA A 620 -7.20 26.14 9.66
CA ALA A 620 -6.65 26.73 10.87
C ALA A 620 -5.16 26.98 10.64
N VAL A 621 -4.69 28.18 11.00
CA VAL A 621 -3.29 28.59 10.83
C VAL A 621 -2.65 28.68 12.21
N GLY A 622 -1.48 28.06 12.40
CA GLY A 622 -0.65 28.20 13.59
C GLY A 622 -0.17 26.89 14.23
N PRO A 623 0.74 26.98 15.22
CA PRO A 623 1.47 25.84 15.76
C PRO A 623 0.52 24.79 16.34
N GLY A 624 0.53 23.59 15.74
CA GLY A 624 -0.28 22.47 16.21
C GLY A 624 -1.78 22.56 15.93
N PHE A 625 -2.25 23.51 15.12
CA PHE A 625 -3.66 23.57 14.66
C PHE A 625 -3.81 23.36 13.15
N ASP A 626 -2.74 23.56 12.39
CA ASP A 626 -2.73 23.40 10.94
C ASP A 626 -3.04 21.93 10.54
N PRO A 627 -4.09 21.67 9.73
CA PRO A 627 -4.39 20.35 9.20
C PRO A 627 -3.53 19.98 7.98
N GLY A 628 -2.72 20.91 7.47
CA GLY A 628 -1.99 20.78 6.22
C GLY A 628 -2.84 21.16 5.01
N ASP A 629 -2.31 20.83 3.85
CA ASP A 629 -2.91 21.07 2.54
C ASP A 629 -3.87 19.94 2.19
N ARG A 630 -5.07 20.25 1.69
CA ARG A 630 -6.14 19.24 1.55
C ARG A 630 -6.93 19.46 0.28
N ARG A 631 -7.34 18.36 -0.30
CA ARG A 631 -8.09 18.30 -1.55
C ARG A 631 -9.12 17.20 -1.49
N SER A 632 -10.22 17.39 -2.20
CA SER A 632 -11.32 16.43 -2.27
C SER A 632 -11.72 16.20 -3.72
N THR A 633 -12.26 15.02 -3.98
CA THR A 633 -12.79 14.62 -5.29
C THR A 633 -14.22 14.09 -5.14
N PHE A 634 -14.98 14.26 -6.21
CA PHE A 634 -16.20 13.53 -6.48
C PHE A 634 -16.12 13.03 -7.92
N ASP A 635 -16.39 11.76 -8.13
CA ASP A 635 -16.43 11.15 -9.45
C ASP A 635 -17.69 10.33 -9.62
N PHE A 636 -18.14 10.17 -10.86
CA PHE A 636 -19.21 9.24 -11.19
C PHE A 636 -18.99 8.61 -12.56
N SER A 637 -19.59 7.44 -12.75
CA SER A 637 -19.80 6.86 -14.07
C SER A 637 -21.25 6.39 -14.19
N TYR A 638 -21.86 6.69 -15.35
CA TYR A 638 -23.26 6.45 -15.61
C TYR A 638 -23.49 5.87 -17.00
N ARG A 639 -23.97 4.63 -17.07
CA ARG A 639 -24.38 3.97 -18.31
C ARG A 639 -25.78 4.41 -18.70
N ILE A 640 -25.91 5.05 -19.87
CA ILE A 640 -27.14 5.74 -20.26
C ILE A 640 -28.27 4.75 -20.55
N PRO A 641 -29.43 4.81 -19.85
CA PRO A 641 -30.60 3.98 -20.18
C PRO A 641 -31.01 4.11 -21.65
N GLY A 642 -31.39 3.01 -22.29
CA GLY A 642 -31.68 2.96 -23.74
C GLY A 642 -30.44 2.95 -24.65
N PHE A 643 -29.26 3.34 -24.15
CA PHE A 643 -27.98 3.31 -24.86
C PHE A 643 -26.90 2.56 -24.06
N ARG A 644 -27.30 1.66 -23.16
CA ARG A 644 -26.42 1.09 -22.12
C ARG A 644 -25.25 0.27 -22.68
N LYS A 645 -25.38 -0.27 -23.88
CA LYS A 645 -24.32 -1.01 -24.59
C LYS A 645 -23.41 -0.11 -25.44
N TRP A 646 -23.74 1.16 -25.53
CA TRP A 646 -23.17 2.10 -26.49
C TRP A 646 -22.51 3.30 -25.83
N LEU A 647 -22.97 3.72 -24.64
CA LEU A 647 -22.55 4.98 -24.06
C LEU A 647 -22.51 4.96 -22.52
N THR A 648 -21.33 5.28 -22.00
CA THR A 648 -21.09 5.62 -20.59
C THR A 648 -20.63 7.07 -20.52
N LEU A 649 -21.26 7.86 -19.66
CA LEU A 649 -20.79 9.20 -19.28
C LEU A 649 -20.09 9.12 -17.93
N TYR A 650 -19.05 9.91 -17.73
CA TYR A 650 -18.36 10.00 -16.44
C TYR A 650 -17.78 11.39 -16.24
N ASP A 651 -17.48 11.73 -15.00
CA ASP A 651 -16.74 12.92 -14.62
C ASP A 651 -15.84 12.58 -13.44
N ASP A 652 -14.67 13.21 -13.40
CA ASP A 652 -13.80 13.28 -12.25
C ASP A 652 -13.65 14.76 -11.91
N SER A 653 -14.07 15.14 -10.70
CA SER A 653 -14.04 16.52 -10.25
C SER A 653 -13.15 16.69 -9.04
N PHE A 654 -12.54 17.87 -8.90
CA PHE A 654 -11.43 18.09 -7.99
C PHE A 654 -11.48 19.50 -7.40
N VAL A 655 -11.29 19.61 -6.08
CA VAL A 655 -11.23 20.90 -5.37
C VAL A 655 -10.02 20.95 -4.45
N GLU A 656 -9.42 22.12 -4.35
CA GLU A 656 -8.44 22.47 -3.32
C GLU A 656 -9.15 23.24 -2.19
N ASP A 657 -8.78 22.95 -0.94
CA ASP A 657 -9.25 23.61 0.29
C ASP A 657 -10.76 23.63 0.57
N GLU A 658 -11.57 22.97 -0.28
CA GLU A 658 -13.02 22.81 -0.10
C GLU A 658 -13.41 21.39 0.31
N ILE A 659 -14.64 21.23 0.83
CA ILE A 659 -15.10 19.93 1.36
C ILE A 659 -15.39 18.93 0.22
N SER A 660 -16.03 19.38 -0.86
CA SER A 660 -16.45 18.54 -1.97
C SER A 660 -16.67 19.38 -3.24
N PRO A 661 -16.34 18.87 -4.44
CA PRO A 661 -16.67 19.54 -5.70
C PRO A 661 -18.16 19.83 -5.88
N ILE A 662 -19.05 18.93 -5.44
CA ILE A 662 -20.51 19.13 -5.57
C ILE A 662 -20.98 20.38 -4.81
N GLY A 663 -20.39 20.66 -3.66
CA GLY A 663 -20.73 21.84 -2.86
C GLY A 663 -20.15 23.15 -3.42
N TYR A 664 -19.11 23.06 -4.26
CA TYR A 664 -18.34 24.21 -4.73
C TYR A 664 -18.01 24.13 -6.24
N PRO A 665 -19.02 23.95 -7.13
CA PRO A 665 -18.80 23.74 -8.57
C PRO A 665 -18.02 24.88 -9.25
N ARG A 666 -18.16 26.13 -8.75
CA ARG A 666 -17.42 27.30 -9.27
C ARG A 666 -15.95 27.32 -8.87
N ARG A 667 -15.53 26.45 -7.97
CA ARG A 667 -14.15 26.28 -7.49
C ARG A 667 -13.59 24.89 -7.78
N SER A 668 -14.25 24.11 -8.64
CA SER A 668 -13.82 22.75 -8.99
C SER A 668 -13.27 22.66 -10.40
N ALA A 669 -12.18 21.92 -10.53
CA ALA A 669 -11.73 21.35 -11.79
C ALA A 669 -12.62 20.16 -12.14
N HIS A 670 -12.83 19.92 -13.43
CA HIS A 670 -13.62 18.80 -13.94
C HIS A 670 -12.91 18.16 -15.14
N ASN A 671 -13.15 16.87 -15.32
CA ASN A 671 -12.68 16.06 -16.44
C ASN A 671 -13.82 15.14 -16.89
N PRO A 672 -14.89 15.73 -17.48
CA PRO A 672 -15.95 14.96 -18.08
C PRO A 672 -15.41 14.12 -19.23
N GLY A 673 -15.95 12.91 -19.33
CA GLY A 673 -15.67 12.00 -20.43
C GLY A 673 -16.90 11.25 -20.89
N LEU A 674 -16.81 10.77 -22.12
CA LEU A 674 -17.75 9.83 -22.71
C LEU A 674 -16.97 8.64 -23.25
N TYR A 675 -17.52 7.45 -23.05
CA TYR A 675 -16.94 6.21 -23.56
C TYR A 675 -18.00 5.38 -24.27
N MET A 676 -17.67 5.02 -25.50
CA MET A 676 -18.42 4.10 -26.34
C MET A 676 -17.63 2.79 -26.45
N PRO A 677 -18.03 1.70 -25.76
CA PRO A 677 -17.29 0.43 -25.79
C PRO A 677 -17.36 -0.28 -27.15
N GLN A 678 -18.26 0.17 -28.01
CA GLN A 678 -18.42 -0.26 -29.40
C GLN A 678 -19.06 0.87 -30.21
N LEU A 679 -18.68 0.99 -31.48
CA LEU A 679 -19.28 1.93 -32.43
C LEU A 679 -20.37 1.26 -33.27
N PRO A 680 -21.42 1.99 -33.70
CA PRO A 680 -22.43 1.45 -34.60
C PRO A 680 -21.78 0.82 -35.85
N TRP A 681 -22.12 -0.44 -36.13
CA TRP A 681 -21.59 -1.24 -37.26
C TRP A 681 -20.08 -1.59 -37.18
N LEU A 682 -19.34 -1.04 -36.21
CA LEU A 682 -17.93 -1.28 -35.96
C LEU A 682 -17.74 -1.79 -34.53
N HIS A 683 -18.29 -2.97 -34.24
CA HIS A 683 -18.32 -3.53 -32.88
C HIS A 683 -16.94 -3.79 -32.27
N HIS A 684 -15.89 -3.89 -33.10
CA HIS A 684 -14.51 -4.06 -32.68
C HIS A 684 -13.81 -2.74 -32.35
N ALA A 685 -14.42 -1.60 -32.66
CA ALA A 685 -13.87 -0.28 -32.39
C ALA A 685 -14.53 0.33 -31.15
N ASP A 686 -13.74 0.83 -30.22
CA ASP A 686 -14.22 1.71 -29.16
C ASP A 686 -13.88 3.18 -29.44
N PHE A 687 -14.51 4.09 -28.69
CA PHE A 687 -14.23 5.52 -28.79
C PHE A 687 -14.37 6.19 -27.43
N ARG A 688 -13.43 7.06 -27.10
CA ARG A 688 -13.42 7.84 -25.85
C ARG A 688 -13.04 9.28 -26.12
N VAL A 689 -13.68 10.20 -25.40
CA VAL A 689 -13.29 11.60 -25.34
C VAL A 689 -13.29 12.07 -23.89
N GLU A 690 -12.29 12.85 -23.52
CA GLU A 690 -12.15 13.50 -22.23
C GLU A 690 -11.76 14.97 -22.42
N ALA A 691 -12.31 15.85 -21.58
CA ALA A 691 -12.02 17.28 -21.61
C ALA A 691 -11.81 17.80 -20.19
N ALA A 692 -10.56 18.03 -19.80
CA ALA A 692 -10.19 18.47 -18.46
C ALA A 692 -9.90 19.96 -18.41
N TYR A 693 -10.20 20.62 -17.29
CA TYR A 693 -9.74 21.98 -17.04
C TYR A 693 -9.33 22.21 -15.58
N THR A 694 -8.30 23.02 -15.40
CA THR A 694 -7.82 23.56 -14.11
C THR A 694 -7.66 25.08 -14.14
N ASN A 695 -8.04 25.75 -15.24
CA ASN A 695 -7.92 27.20 -15.41
C ASN A 695 -9.20 27.97 -15.06
N LEU A 696 -9.60 27.92 -13.79
CA LEU A 696 -10.83 28.62 -13.37
C LEU A 696 -10.67 30.15 -13.43
N PRO A 697 -11.65 30.89 -14.00
CA PRO A 697 -11.60 32.34 -14.05
C PRO A 697 -11.41 32.97 -12.66
N ASN A 698 -10.51 33.95 -12.56
CA ASN A 698 -10.17 34.64 -11.32
C ASN A 698 -9.54 33.76 -10.21
N MET A 699 -9.12 32.53 -10.51
CA MET A 699 -8.42 31.65 -9.57
C MET A 699 -6.97 31.42 -10.00
N ILE A 700 -6.17 32.48 -9.91
CA ILE A 700 -4.71 32.45 -10.16
C ILE A 700 -4.02 32.76 -8.84
N GLN A 701 -3.59 31.71 -8.15
CA GLN A 701 -2.84 31.83 -6.89
C GLN A 701 -1.63 30.90 -6.90
N PRO A 702 -0.42 31.41 -6.59
CA PRO A 702 -0.08 32.81 -6.37
C PRO A 702 -0.26 33.66 -7.64
N ALA A 703 -0.10 34.98 -7.56
CA ALA A 703 -0.10 35.81 -8.77
C ALA A 703 1.00 35.32 -9.73
N GLY A 704 0.63 34.98 -10.98
CA GLY A 704 1.54 34.37 -11.96
C GLY A 704 1.71 32.84 -11.83
N GLY A 705 1.04 32.21 -10.87
CA GLY A 705 1.08 30.77 -10.59
C GLY A 705 -0.25 30.04 -10.86
N GLY A 706 -0.31 28.76 -10.50
CA GLY A 706 -1.50 27.93 -10.68
C GLY A 706 -2.17 27.49 -9.39
N PHE A 707 -3.51 27.60 -9.32
CA PHE A 707 -4.31 27.32 -8.11
C PHE A 707 -4.37 25.83 -7.76
N PHE A 708 -4.76 24.98 -8.71
CA PHE A 708 -4.78 23.53 -8.50
C PHE A 708 -3.37 22.95 -8.41
N TYR A 709 -3.19 21.90 -7.61
CA TYR A 709 -1.91 21.22 -7.36
C TYR A 709 -0.83 22.04 -6.68
N TRP A 710 -1.11 23.28 -6.29
CA TRP A 710 -0.16 24.15 -5.61
C TRP A 710 -0.61 24.46 -4.18
N ASN A 711 0.34 24.72 -3.30
CA ASN A 711 0.05 25.11 -1.93
C ASN A 711 1.03 26.17 -1.39
N THR A 712 0.55 27.04 -0.50
CA THR A 712 1.40 28.08 0.13
C THR A 712 2.45 27.50 1.08
N ARG A 713 2.18 26.39 1.77
CA ARG A 713 3.15 25.71 2.67
C ARG A 713 4.04 24.75 1.89
N TYR A 714 3.46 23.90 1.05
CA TYR A 714 4.15 22.90 0.25
C TYR A 714 4.33 23.43 -1.18
N VAL A 715 5.39 24.21 -1.39
CA VAL A 715 5.56 25.02 -2.62
C VAL A 715 5.88 24.16 -3.85
N ASP A 716 6.57 23.03 -3.67
CA ASP A 716 6.75 22.03 -4.75
C ASP A 716 5.42 21.33 -5.12
N GLY A 717 4.31 21.66 -4.45
CA GLY A 717 2.96 21.27 -4.79
C GLY A 717 2.61 19.82 -4.50
N TYR A 718 1.50 19.39 -5.07
CA TYR A 718 1.00 18.02 -4.99
C TYR A 718 1.76 17.09 -5.95
N THR A 719 3.06 16.96 -5.69
CA THR A 719 4.01 16.25 -6.54
C THR A 719 4.82 15.20 -5.76
N ASN A 720 5.30 14.20 -6.47
CA ASN A 720 6.33 13.28 -5.98
C ASN A 720 7.50 13.28 -6.98
N LYS A 721 8.68 13.71 -6.52
CA LYS A 721 9.86 13.99 -7.35
C LYS A 721 9.60 14.98 -8.49
N GLY A 722 8.77 15.99 -8.25
CA GLY A 722 8.41 17.02 -9.23
C GLY A 722 7.35 16.61 -10.24
N ASN A 723 6.94 15.33 -10.27
CA ASN A 723 5.82 14.88 -11.10
C ASN A 723 4.50 15.04 -10.35
N ILE A 724 3.47 15.56 -11.04
CA ILE A 724 2.12 15.67 -10.49
C ILE A 724 1.60 14.29 -10.10
N ILE A 725 1.07 14.16 -8.89
CA ILE A 725 0.47 12.90 -8.41
C ILE A 725 -0.86 12.62 -9.11
N GLY A 726 -1.62 13.66 -9.45
CA GLY A 726 -2.91 13.59 -10.14
C GLY A 726 -2.82 13.63 -11.68
N ASN A 727 -3.63 14.49 -12.29
CA ASN A 727 -3.76 14.65 -13.73
C ASN A 727 -2.58 15.45 -14.31
N GLY A 728 -1.65 14.74 -14.95
CA GLY A 728 -0.45 15.31 -15.54
C GLY A 728 -0.65 15.90 -16.93
N THR A 729 -1.73 15.51 -17.63
CA THR A 729 -2.03 16.05 -18.97
C THR A 729 -2.54 17.50 -18.91
N VAL A 730 -3.50 17.78 -18.02
CA VAL A 730 -4.03 19.14 -17.84
C VAL A 730 -3.10 19.99 -17.00
N GLY A 731 -2.44 19.39 -16.00
CA GLY A 731 -1.52 20.10 -15.11
C GLY A 731 -2.17 21.29 -14.40
N ARG A 732 -1.35 22.33 -14.16
CA ARG A 732 -1.75 23.58 -13.51
C ARG A 732 -2.27 24.58 -14.55
N GLN A 733 -3.39 25.23 -14.25
CA GLN A 733 -3.98 26.30 -15.10
C GLN A 733 -4.12 25.90 -16.57
N GLY A 734 -4.53 24.66 -16.83
CA GLY A 734 -4.64 24.11 -18.18
C GLY A 734 -6.07 23.86 -18.61
N ILE A 735 -6.26 23.76 -19.92
CA ILE A 735 -7.38 23.07 -20.56
C ILE A 735 -6.78 21.95 -21.41
N ALA A 736 -7.23 20.73 -21.18
CA ALA A 736 -6.80 19.57 -21.94
C ALA A 736 -7.98 18.88 -22.63
N PHE A 737 -7.71 18.32 -23.80
CA PHE A 737 -8.64 17.48 -24.54
C PHE A 737 -7.91 16.23 -25.01
N ARG A 738 -8.56 15.08 -24.85
CA ARG A 738 -8.07 13.78 -25.32
C ARG A 738 -9.19 13.07 -26.06
N ALA A 739 -8.89 12.55 -27.23
CA ALA A 739 -9.77 11.65 -27.97
C ALA A 739 -8.99 10.42 -28.40
N GLU A 740 -9.54 9.24 -28.18
CA GLU A 740 -8.89 7.97 -28.53
C GLU A 740 -9.90 6.96 -29.06
N SER A 741 -9.43 6.09 -29.96
CA SER A 741 -10.18 4.95 -30.47
C SER A 741 -9.26 3.75 -30.56
N ALA A 742 -9.68 2.62 -30.01
CA ALA A 742 -8.98 1.35 -30.14
C ALA A 742 -9.75 0.39 -31.04
N TRP A 743 -9.04 -0.24 -31.97
CA TRP A 743 -9.51 -1.40 -32.70
C TRP A 743 -9.03 -2.68 -32.01
N TRP A 744 -9.98 -3.56 -31.69
CA TRP A 744 -9.77 -4.81 -31.00
C TRP A 744 -9.75 -5.98 -31.99
N PHE A 745 -8.56 -6.33 -32.47
CA PHE A 745 -8.37 -7.49 -33.34
C PHE A 745 -8.67 -8.79 -32.60
N ASP A 746 -8.19 -8.87 -31.36
CA ASP A 746 -8.42 -9.95 -30.41
C ASP A 746 -8.54 -9.33 -29.00
N SER A 747 -8.95 -10.11 -28.01
CA SER A 747 -9.09 -9.65 -26.62
C SER A 747 -7.80 -9.12 -26.00
N ASP A 748 -6.65 -9.60 -26.50
CA ASP A 748 -5.30 -9.23 -26.09
C ASP A 748 -4.47 -8.65 -27.24
N LYS A 749 -5.15 -8.21 -28.33
CA LYS A 749 -4.51 -7.58 -29.50
C LYS A 749 -5.27 -6.32 -29.90
N THR A 750 -4.66 -5.17 -29.67
CA THR A 750 -5.29 -3.87 -29.91
C THR A 750 -4.37 -2.91 -30.64
N VAL A 751 -4.97 -2.03 -31.44
CA VAL A 751 -4.30 -0.84 -31.98
C VAL A 751 -5.15 0.37 -31.60
N ARG A 752 -4.56 1.31 -30.86
CA ARG A 752 -5.19 2.54 -30.43
C ARG A 752 -4.58 3.74 -31.13
N ALA A 753 -5.40 4.54 -31.77
CA ALA A 753 -5.04 5.86 -32.26
C ALA A 753 -5.60 6.91 -31.30
N GLY A 754 -4.84 7.97 -31.04
CA GLY A 754 -5.28 9.03 -30.16
C GLY A 754 -4.74 10.41 -30.55
N TYR A 755 -5.42 11.42 -30.05
CA TYR A 755 -5.06 12.82 -30.11
C TYR A 755 -5.14 13.41 -28.71
N ARG A 756 -4.13 14.20 -28.34
CA ARG A 756 -4.09 14.90 -27.07
C ARG A 756 -3.67 16.35 -27.31
N THR A 757 -4.27 17.26 -26.56
CA THR A 757 -3.87 18.67 -26.54
C THR A 757 -3.97 19.19 -25.12
N SER A 758 -3.08 20.11 -24.77
CA SER A 758 -3.18 20.93 -23.57
C SER A 758 -2.81 22.36 -23.89
N VAL A 759 -3.53 23.31 -23.29
CA VAL A 759 -3.30 24.76 -23.41
C VAL A 759 -3.21 25.33 -22.01
N SER A 760 -2.09 25.98 -21.70
CA SER A 760 -1.86 26.65 -20.42
C SER A 760 -2.33 28.11 -20.50
N ASP A 761 -2.93 28.58 -19.41
CA ASP A 761 -3.37 29.96 -19.28
C ASP A 761 -2.19 30.94 -19.45
N PRO A 762 -2.31 32.02 -20.25
CA PRO A 762 -1.23 33.00 -20.46
C PRO A 762 -0.71 33.65 -19.17
N MET A 763 -1.52 33.70 -18.11
CA MET A 763 -1.12 34.23 -16.81
C MET A 763 -0.27 33.24 -15.99
N PHE A 764 -0.16 31.98 -16.42
CA PHE A 764 0.68 30.96 -15.79
C PHE A 764 1.88 30.64 -16.69
N ALA A 765 3.09 30.96 -16.23
CA ALA A 765 4.34 30.69 -16.97
C ALA A 765 4.35 31.17 -18.45
N GLN A 766 3.68 32.30 -18.75
CA GLN A 766 3.48 32.87 -20.09
C GLN A 766 2.61 32.03 -21.04
N GLY A 767 1.89 31.04 -20.51
CA GLY A 767 1.06 30.11 -21.24
C GLY A 767 1.84 29.25 -22.24
N GLY A 768 1.11 28.67 -23.18
CA GLY A 768 1.64 27.80 -24.21
C GLY A 768 0.71 26.63 -24.47
N ALA A 769 1.11 25.76 -25.40
CA ALA A 769 0.33 24.58 -25.72
C ALA A 769 1.20 23.46 -26.27
N PHE A 770 0.76 22.23 -26.06
CA PHE A 770 1.25 21.06 -26.80
C PHE A 770 0.07 20.31 -27.41
N ARG A 771 0.36 19.62 -28.51
CA ARG A 771 -0.57 18.76 -29.22
C ARG A 771 0.20 17.56 -29.74
N ASP A 772 -0.43 16.40 -29.68
CA ASP A 772 0.13 15.19 -30.24
C ASP A 772 -0.93 14.32 -30.90
N VAL A 773 -0.45 13.53 -31.85
CA VAL A 773 -1.14 12.35 -32.36
C VAL A 773 -0.28 11.14 -32.07
N TYR A 774 -0.90 10.07 -31.63
CA TYR A 774 -0.17 8.85 -31.29
C TYR A 774 -0.89 7.60 -31.75
N LEU A 775 -0.10 6.55 -31.94
CA LEU A 775 -0.55 5.19 -32.19
C LEU A 775 0.12 4.28 -31.16
N ARG A 776 -0.67 3.49 -30.44
CA ARG A 776 -0.21 2.42 -29.56
C ARG A 776 -0.71 1.09 -30.09
N SER A 777 0.09 0.04 -30.04
CA SER A 777 -0.40 -1.30 -30.30
C SER A 777 0.11 -2.30 -29.27
N GLU A 778 -0.78 -3.17 -28.84
CA GLU A 778 -0.53 -4.24 -27.88
C GLU A 778 -0.81 -5.58 -28.56
N TRP A 779 0.12 -6.52 -28.49
CA TRP A 779 -0.01 -7.84 -29.11
C TRP A 779 0.48 -8.92 -28.15
N ALA A 780 -0.43 -9.73 -27.61
CA ALA A 780 -0.04 -10.95 -26.89
C ALA A 780 -0.02 -12.18 -27.82
N PHE A 781 0.96 -13.05 -27.57
CA PHE A 781 1.23 -14.27 -28.34
C PHE A 781 1.23 -15.50 -27.42
N LYS A 782 0.92 -16.66 -28.00
CA LYS A 782 0.76 -17.93 -27.26
C LYS A 782 2.00 -18.37 -26.46
N GLN A 783 3.19 -17.87 -26.75
CA GLN A 783 4.44 -18.23 -26.07
C GLN A 783 4.69 -17.39 -24.80
N ASN A 784 3.63 -16.85 -24.19
CA ASN A 784 3.69 -15.86 -23.12
C ASN A 784 4.55 -14.63 -23.46
N LEU A 785 4.62 -14.28 -24.73
CA LEU A 785 5.30 -13.09 -25.21
C LEU A 785 4.25 -12.05 -25.53
N ALA A 786 4.54 -10.81 -25.17
CA ALA A 786 3.74 -9.65 -25.56
C ALA A 786 4.65 -8.57 -26.12
N VAL A 787 4.17 -7.90 -27.16
CA VAL A 787 4.85 -6.77 -27.80
C VAL A 787 3.95 -5.55 -27.68
N SER A 788 4.51 -4.48 -27.11
CA SER A 788 3.90 -3.16 -27.13
C SER A 788 4.74 -2.24 -28.00
N SER A 789 4.09 -1.44 -28.83
CA SER A 789 4.75 -0.35 -29.54
C SER A 789 3.94 0.94 -29.43
N PHE A 790 4.65 2.05 -29.41
CA PHE A 790 4.08 3.38 -29.30
C PHE A 790 4.82 4.30 -30.26
N VAL A 791 4.09 5.07 -31.05
CA VAL A 791 4.64 6.17 -31.84
C VAL A 791 3.81 7.42 -31.60
N GLN A 792 4.47 8.55 -31.48
CA GLN A 792 3.86 9.84 -31.23
C GLN A 792 4.55 10.90 -32.07
N TYR A 793 3.75 11.76 -32.69
CA TYR A 793 4.21 13.00 -33.28
C TYR A 793 3.62 14.16 -32.48
N GLU A 794 4.49 14.90 -31.81
CA GLU A 794 4.14 15.99 -30.92
C GLU A 794 4.64 17.31 -31.50
N TRP A 795 3.85 18.37 -31.27
CA TRP A 795 4.16 19.72 -31.64
C TRP A 795 3.69 20.66 -30.54
N TRP A 796 4.60 21.52 -30.10
CA TRP A 796 4.38 22.35 -28.93
C TRP A 796 5.02 23.72 -29.07
N ASN A 797 4.45 24.70 -28.37
CA ASN A 797 4.98 26.05 -28.29
C ASN A 797 4.71 26.60 -26.89
N PHE A 798 5.78 26.67 -26.10
CA PHE A 798 5.82 27.42 -24.85
C PHE A 798 6.73 28.63 -25.09
N PRO A 799 6.18 29.86 -25.16
CA PRO A 799 6.97 31.05 -25.48
C PRO A 799 8.20 31.23 -24.59
N LEU A 800 8.05 30.89 -23.30
CA LEU A 800 9.12 30.94 -22.31
C LEU A 800 10.29 29.98 -22.62
N LEU A 801 10.00 28.80 -23.17
CA LEU A 801 11.02 27.79 -23.50
C LEU A 801 11.68 28.02 -24.86
N THR A 802 10.96 28.60 -25.81
CA THR A 802 11.33 28.56 -27.25
C THR A 802 11.39 29.92 -27.92
N ALA A 803 11.20 31.00 -27.16
CA ALA A 803 11.02 32.36 -27.68
C ALA A 803 9.90 32.42 -28.75
N GLY A 804 8.81 31.69 -28.49
CA GLY A 804 7.61 31.65 -29.34
C GLY A 804 7.71 30.78 -30.60
N LYS A 805 8.81 30.04 -30.78
CA LYS A 805 9.01 29.15 -31.93
C LYS A 805 8.46 27.76 -31.65
N GLN A 806 7.50 27.33 -32.45
CA GLN A 806 7.00 25.95 -32.41
C GLN A 806 8.15 24.94 -32.54
N GLN A 807 8.12 23.94 -31.67
CA GLN A 807 8.97 22.76 -31.72
C GLN A 807 8.13 21.56 -32.14
N ASN A 808 8.79 20.56 -32.72
CA ASN A 808 8.19 19.28 -32.99
C ASN A 808 9.14 18.18 -32.51
N ASP A 809 8.57 17.07 -32.05
CA ASP A 809 9.30 15.87 -31.74
C ASP A 809 8.56 14.63 -32.26
N PHE A 810 9.35 13.59 -32.50
CA PHE A 810 8.83 12.27 -32.81
C PHE A 810 9.38 11.30 -31.77
N THR A 811 8.47 10.62 -31.11
CA THR A 811 8.76 9.63 -30.08
C THR A 811 8.34 8.25 -30.59
N ALA A 812 9.22 7.27 -30.49
CA ALA A 812 8.93 5.88 -30.82
C ALA A 812 9.43 4.95 -29.72
N SER A 813 8.55 4.10 -29.20
CA SER A 813 8.87 3.10 -28.18
C SER A 813 8.53 1.70 -28.67
N PHE A 814 9.37 0.75 -28.31
CA PHE A 814 9.14 -0.68 -28.51
C PHE A 814 9.45 -1.42 -27.21
N GLN A 815 8.50 -2.23 -26.73
CA GLN A 815 8.65 -3.06 -25.55
C GLN A 815 8.37 -4.52 -25.87
N LEU A 816 9.30 -5.38 -25.45
CA LEU A 816 9.10 -6.81 -25.41
C LEU A 816 8.87 -7.23 -23.96
N THR A 817 7.78 -7.94 -23.71
CA THR A 817 7.44 -8.49 -22.39
C THR A 817 7.34 -10.00 -22.50
N TYR A 818 8.00 -10.71 -21.60
CA TYR A 818 7.86 -12.15 -21.42
C TYR A 818 7.19 -12.42 -20.07
N LYS A 819 6.09 -13.17 -20.07
CA LYS A 819 5.31 -13.55 -18.89
C LYS A 819 5.52 -15.03 -18.58
N PRO A 820 6.66 -15.45 -18.02
CA PRO A 820 6.96 -16.87 -17.87
C PRO A 820 5.91 -17.65 -17.05
N HIS A 821 5.19 -16.98 -16.16
CA HIS A 821 4.32 -17.59 -15.15
C HIS A 821 5.04 -18.72 -14.39
N TRP A 822 6.36 -18.59 -14.21
CA TRP A 822 7.18 -19.58 -13.50
C TRP A 822 6.82 -19.51 -12.03
N ARG A 823 5.88 -20.36 -11.63
CA ARG A 823 5.35 -20.44 -10.27
C ARG A 823 5.88 -21.69 -9.59
N VAL A 824 6.62 -21.50 -8.50
CA VAL A 824 7.11 -22.57 -7.63
C VAL A 824 6.25 -22.57 -6.36
N GLY A 825 5.60 -23.70 -6.05
CA GLY A 825 4.71 -23.81 -4.90
C GLY A 825 4.31 -25.25 -4.63
N SER A 826 3.83 -25.53 -3.41
CA SER A 826 3.38 -26.87 -2.99
C SER A 826 1.96 -27.15 -3.51
N GLY A 827 1.78 -27.13 -4.83
CA GLY A 827 0.66 -27.78 -5.51
C GLY A 827 1.17 -29.11 -6.05
N LYS A 828 0.36 -30.18 -5.92
CA LYS A 828 0.69 -31.58 -6.24
C LYS A 828 1.49 -31.80 -7.52
#